data_AF-A0AAD2G660-F1
#
_entry.id   AF-A0AAD2G660-F1
#
_cell.length_a   1.000
_cell.length_b   1.000
_cell.length_c   1.000
_cell.angle_alpha   90.00
_cell.angle_beta   90.00
_cell.angle_gamma   90.00
#
_symmetry.space_group_name_H-M   'P 1'
#
loop_
_entity.id
_entity.type
_entity.pdbx_description
1 polymer ?
#
loop_
_entity_poly.entity_id
_entity_poly.type
_entity_poly.pdbx_seq_one_letter_code
_entity_poly.pdbx_strand_id
1 'polypeptide(L)'
;MGVVYDFIFDNAYQQDAGEEERKVREKYPLLLHKDERVELAFRDRGGIGRDKEYFTSHRILIKDGKGVGSKRKNYQSIPYASIQAFKVETAGKFDGDVQVTVWSTGVPKASIDFATANVDIYQLQQFLNSKVMDFVVKAENPELQDKIDSTPPKMDQKESKAGKFWDLISDNAKQIDAMEAEEIFKTTMPVLLANERIELIFKSGRDYTALTNYRVLLVDVQGIYGMKIEFISILWSSIKAFSVQTAGAFMDRDVEMRLYTNILRMEYIEQDFRKTQCNLFAIQKAMCNHVLLGELGNVPAPFADLDLKESHVDQKGFWWFRDNQRPLDAVEMNRQYHQDPPLLMEREQVEMAFKGHRDITMFTNLRVIVIDPKGLVGKQVEYTSLPWRSIVAHSATSSGKYLDWDSEIGFYTEMAFYPGEAGGDDRPPVPPRPWKSFFELDFNKNLVDINALNYYMSRRLLLINKMEVGTPIPMSTGSNYSRPTSMFGKMLEYVGSDQSEIDASVVDQALHAGTPILLEDERVLLAFKAGRDMSLFTNLRIMTVDVQGLTGHKVEYTSIPYKSIRAWSVETAGHWDTDTKLNLYTKNRWHIAKVDMDFRTGRCDIAQINRFLSALIIGQPGDRKVDLGFKNYNSGSREANPIKASSFGILGNSWEIDKVEVENKLRTDPCLLLDEEKVLKAFQSGRDIDVYTNRRMIVVDTKGLTGKSVKYKSLPWKYVEGFEFETAGPLIDRDAEMYLYYQLSDVQFIGPPRSVTYLRTKQSLLVKNINIYEIGAIFVGLVLFNPDNEKYEDDPEFPMFEGQSNNAYGNTGNTYDNSRNAYSNNAAYETSGSAGYNAGTARSNAPAPSANSAPTTGYRPPS
;
A
#
# COMPACT_ATOMS: atom_id res chain seq x y z
N MET A 1 -23.00 52.56 -23.47
CA MET A 1 -23.52 51.78 -22.32
C MET A 1 -23.61 50.34 -22.82
N GLY A 2 -22.67 49.43 -22.57
CA GLY A 2 -21.66 49.36 -21.53
C GLY A 2 -22.06 48.29 -20.51
N VAL A 3 -21.46 47.10 -20.68
CA VAL A 3 -21.40 45.95 -19.76
C VAL A 3 -22.65 45.08 -19.71
N VAL A 4 -22.49 43.78 -19.98
CA VAL A 4 -22.89 42.65 -19.11
C VAL A 4 -22.73 41.30 -19.86
N TYR A 5 -22.02 40.37 -19.20
CA TYR A 5 -21.71 38.96 -19.48
C TYR A 5 -20.63 38.60 -20.54
N ASP A 6 -19.39 38.51 -20.06
CA ASP A 6 -18.39 37.53 -20.54
C ASP A 6 -17.61 37.03 -19.31
N PHE A 7 -18.17 36.03 -18.64
CA PHE A 7 -17.55 35.21 -17.61
C PHE A 7 -18.08 33.80 -17.84
N ILE A 8 -17.22 32.79 -17.67
CA ILE A 8 -17.44 31.34 -17.81
C ILE A 8 -17.00 30.82 -19.19
N PHE A 9 -15.73 30.37 -19.29
CA PHE A 9 -15.22 29.13 -19.93
C PHE A 9 -13.69 29.10 -19.68
N ASP A 10 -13.24 28.34 -18.66
CA ASP A 10 -11.85 28.18 -18.21
C ASP A 10 -11.24 26.90 -18.83
N ASN A 11 -10.82 26.97 -20.10
CA ASN A 11 -10.28 25.82 -20.83
C ASN A 11 -8.79 26.00 -21.16
N ALA A 12 -8.00 24.93 -21.04
CA ALA A 12 -6.55 24.96 -21.29
C ALA A 12 -6.20 24.93 -22.80
N TYR A 13 -5.16 25.67 -23.20
CA TYR A 13 -4.63 25.73 -24.57
C TYR A 13 -3.16 25.32 -24.62
N GLN A 14 -2.78 24.54 -25.64
CA GLN A 14 -1.40 24.06 -25.82
C GLN A 14 -0.40 25.20 -26.01
N GLN A 15 0.79 25.04 -25.43
CA GLN A 15 1.95 25.93 -25.52
C GLN A 15 3.15 25.17 -26.09
N ASP A 16 4.19 25.88 -26.52
CA ASP A 16 5.46 25.26 -26.92
C ASP A 16 6.18 24.67 -25.69
N ALA A 17 6.41 23.36 -25.71
CA ALA A 17 6.95 22.64 -24.55
C ALA A 17 8.41 23.04 -24.24
N GLY A 18 9.25 23.25 -25.26
CA GLY A 18 10.65 23.63 -25.07
C GLY A 18 10.81 25.05 -24.53
N GLU A 19 10.00 25.99 -25.02
CA GLU A 19 9.97 27.35 -24.50
C GLU A 19 9.46 27.38 -23.05
N GLU A 20 8.42 26.61 -22.74
CA GLU A 20 7.90 26.51 -21.38
C GLU A 20 8.88 25.82 -20.42
N GLU A 21 9.58 24.76 -20.85
CA GLU A 21 10.66 24.16 -20.07
C GLU A 21 11.73 25.20 -19.73
N ARG A 22 12.21 25.96 -20.72
CA ARG A 22 13.22 27.01 -20.52
C ARG A 22 12.73 28.04 -19.50
N LYS A 23 11.49 28.53 -19.63
CA LYS A 23 10.88 29.47 -18.68
C LYS A 23 10.80 28.89 -17.27
N VAL A 24 10.41 27.61 -17.14
CA VAL A 24 10.33 26.94 -15.84
C VAL A 24 11.71 26.81 -15.21
N ARG A 25 12.73 26.37 -15.95
CA ARG A 25 14.10 26.25 -15.43
C ARG A 25 14.73 27.60 -15.07
N GLU A 26 14.50 28.63 -15.87
CA GLU A 26 14.98 29.99 -15.57
C GLU A 26 14.34 30.56 -14.30
N LYS A 27 13.05 30.29 -14.08
CA LYS A 27 12.29 30.87 -12.96
C LYS A 27 12.32 30.03 -11.69
N TYR A 28 12.34 28.71 -11.83
CA TYR A 28 12.23 27.71 -10.76
C TYR A 28 13.17 26.53 -11.05
N PRO A 29 14.50 26.71 -10.92
CA PRO A 29 15.50 25.73 -11.39
C PRO A 29 15.41 24.36 -10.72
N LEU A 30 14.80 24.27 -9.54
CA LEU A 30 14.64 23.04 -8.75
C LEU A 30 13.27 22.36 -8.92
N LEU A 31 12.36 22.96 -9.71
CA LEU A 31 11.03 22.39 -9.92
C LEU A 31 11.09 21.10 -10.76
N LEU A 32 12.01 21.05 -11.73
CA LEU A 32 12.24 19.89 -12.61
C LEU A 32 13.61 19.28 -12.31
N HIS A 33 13.71 17.95 -12.36
CA HIS A 33 15.02 17.29 -12.31
C HIS A 33 15.91 17.73 -13.48
N LYS A 34 17.24 17.56 -13.35
CA LYS A 34 18.19 17.82 -14.44
C LYS A 34 17.91 16.97 -15.68
N ASP A 35 17.37 15.77 -15.48
CA ASP A 35 17.03 14.81 -16.53
C ASP A 35 15.53 14.76 -16.87
N GLU A 36 14.69 15.54 -16.19
CA GLU A 36 13.26 15.63 -16.49
C GLU A 36 13.02 16.63 -17.62
N ARG A 37 12.26 16.30 -18.67
CA ARG A 37 11.90 17.22 -19.77
C ARG A 37 10.41 17.53 -19.78
N VAL A 38 10.01 18.72 -20.24
CA VAL A 38 8.60 19.05 -20.53
C VAL A 38 8.30 18.61 -21.95
N GLU A 39 7.29 17.76 -22.12
CA GLU A 39 6.95 17.17 -23.43
C GLU A 39 5.63 17.73 -23.97
N LEU A 40 4.66 18.04 -23.10
CA LEU A 40 3.48 18.86 -23.43
C LEU A 40 3.26 19.92 -22.34
N ALA A 41 2.79 21.08 -22.74
CA ALA A 41 2.46 22.17 -21.82
C ALA A 41 1.14 22.83 -22.22
N PHE A 42 0.30 23.12 -21.24
CA PHE A 42 -0.99 23.76 -21.41
C PHE A 42 -1.16 24.93 -20.45
N ARG A 43 -2.02 25.88 -20.82
CA ARG A 43 -2.33 27.08 -20.04
C ARG A 43 -3.80 27.42 -20.14
N ASP A 44 -4.45 27.65 -19.01
CA ASP A 44 -5.85 28.07 -18.92
C ASP A 44 -6.08 29.56 -19.30
N ARG A 45 -7.29 29.88 -19.79
CA ARG A 45 -7.76 31.21 -20.22
C ARG A 45 -8.21 32.13 -19.10
N GLY A 46 -8.45 31.64 -17.88
CA GLY A 46 -8.81 32.46 -16.72
C GLY A 46 -7.77 33.56 -16.43
N GLY A 47 -8.21 34.82 -16.39
CA GLY A 47 -7.37 36.04 -16.45
C GLY A 47 -5.98 36.00 -15.79
N ILE A 48 -4.98 36.51 -16.51
CA ILE A 48 -3.52 36.48 -16.26
C ILE A 48 -2.89 35.06 -16.40
N GLY A 49 -3.65 34.01 -16.72
CA GLY A 49 -3.12 32.67 -16.96
C GLY A 49 -2.61 32.02 -15.68
N ARG A 50 -3.58 31.71 -14.83
CA ARG A 50 -3.39 31.35 -13.43
C ARG A 50 -2.79 29.95 -13.29
N ASP A 51 -3.28 29.03 -14.11
CA ASP A 51 -3.06 27.60 -14.02
C ASP A 51 -2.31 27.09 -15.26
N LYS A 52 -1.43 26.11 -15.05
CA LYS A 52 -0.60 25.50 -16.10
C LYS A 52 -0.42 24.02 -15.82
N GLU A 53 -0.53 23.23 -16.86
CA GLU A 53 -0.37 21.78 -16.81
C GLU A 53 0.83 21.39 -17.65
N TYR A 54 1.79 20.72 -17.04
CA TYR A 54 2.99 20.22 -17.69
C TYR A 54 2.97 18.70 -17.69
N PHE A 55 2.98 18.09 -18.87
CA PHE A 55 3.23 16.67 -19.04
C PHE A 55 4.71 16.53 -19.30
N THR A 56 5.41 15.99 -18.30
CA THR A 56 6.87 15.84 -18.35
C THR A 56 7.23 14.44 -18.82
N SER A 57 8.52 14.14 -18.89
CA SER A 57 9.02 12.78 -19.07
C SER A 57 8.63 11.78 -17.95
N HIS A 58 8.31 12.24 -16.72
CA HIS A 58 8.14 11.37 -15.53
C HIS A 58 6.80 11.52 -14.79
N ARG A 59 6.13 12.68 -14.94
CA ARG A 59 4.88 13.01 -14.23
C ARG A 59 4.02 14.01 -14.97
N ILE A 60 2.75 14.07 -14.57
CA ILE A 60 1.90 15.24 -14.80
C ILE A 60 2.13 16.21 -13.64
N LEU A 61 2.54 17.44 -13.96
CA LEU A 61 2.76 18.53 -13.02
C LEU A 61 1.71 19.61 -13.25
N ILE A 62 0.74 19.67 -12.35
CA ILE A 62 -0.35 20.66 -12.37
C ILE A 62 0.05 21.82 -11.48
N LYS A 63 -0.01 23.04 -12.02
CA LYS A 63 0.29 24.26 -11.30
C LYS A 63 -0.96 25.12 -11.19
N ASP A 64 -1.43 25.35 -9.97
CA ASP A 64 -2.61 26.19 -9.73
C ASP A 64 -2.24 27.51 -9.05
N GLY A 65 -2.86 28.60 -9.48
CA GLY A 65 -2.71 29.94 -8.92
C GLY A 65 -3.76 30.27 -7.87
N LYS A 66 -3.51 29.98 -6.58
CA LYS A 66 -4.45 30.22 -5.49
C LYS A 66 -4.49 31.68 -4.98
N GLY A 67 -5.66 32.13 -4.52
CA GLY A 67 -5.90 33.42 -3.86
C GLY A 67 -6.07 34.63 -4.81
N VAL A 68 -6.41 35.80 -4.26
CA VAL A 68 -6.62 37.03 -5.03
C VAL A 68 -5.34 37.42 -5.80
N GLY A 69 -5.40 37.37 -7.14
CA GLY A 69 -4.29 37.67 -8.03
C GLY A 69 -3.27 36.54 -8.22
N SER A 70 -3.59 35.29 -7.82
CA SER A 70 -2.77 34.09 -8.05
C SER A 70 -1.33 34.18 -7.52
N LYS A 71 -1.17 34.88 -6.40
CA LYS A 71 0.11 35.14 -5.75
C LYS A 71 0.69 33.90 -5.04
N ARG A 72 -0.14 32.90 -4.75
CA ARG A 72 0.30 31.57 -4.29
C ARG A 72 0.24 30.59 -5.44
N LYS A 73 1.22 29.70 -5.52
CA LYS A 73 1.31 28.65 -6.51
C LYS A 73 1.29 27.30 -5.83
N ASN A 74 0.33 26.49 -6.19
CA ASN A 74 0.28 25.08 -5.87
C ASN A 74 0.94 24.29 -7.00
N TYR A 75 1.71 23.27 -6.67
CA TYR A 75 2.30 22.35 -7.64
C TYR A 75 1.96 20.93 -7.23
N GLN A 76 1.05 20.28 -7.95
CA GLN A 76 0.67 18.89 -7.74
C GLN A 76 1.41 18.00 -8.74
N SER A 77 2.12 17.00 -8.22
CA SER A 77 2.89 16.04 -9.01
C SER A 77 2.22 14.67 -8.98
N ILE A 78 1.84 14.18 -10.16
CA ILE A 78 1.25 12.87 -10.38
C ILE A 78 2.25 12.04 -11.20
N PRO A 79 3.08 11.19 -10.56
CA PRO A 79 4.00 10.30 -11.27
C PRO A 79 3.23 9.38 -12.21
N TYR A 80 3.74 9.13 -13.43
CA TYR A 80 3.06 8.20 -14.34
C TYR A 80 2.98 6.77 -13.78
N ALA A 81 4.01 6.33 -13.04
CA ALA A 81 4.04 5.04 -12.36
C ALA A 81 2.90 4.85 -11.34
N SER A 82 2.36 5.94 -10.80
CA SER A 82 1.28 5.91 -9.80
C SER A 82 -0.11 5.81 -10.43
N ILE A 83 -0.24 6.02 -11.75
CA ILE A 83 -1.52 6.06 -12.44
C ILE A 83 -2.07 4.64 -12.59
N GLN A 84 -3.26 4.43 -12.03
CA GLN A 84 -3.96 3.15 -12.03
C GLN A 84 -4.95 3.02 -13.20
N ALA A 85 -5.52 4.16 -13.60
CA ALA A 85 -6.40 4.31 -14.75
C ALA A 85 -6.39 5.76 -15.25
N PHE A 86 -6.74 5.96 -16.51
CA PHE A 86 -6.97 7.29 -17.07
C PHE A 86 -8.08 7.27 -18.11
N LYS A 87 -8.73 8.41 -18.29
CA LYS A 87 -9.77 8.64 -19.28
C LYS A 87 -9.36 9.80 -20.17
N VAL A 88 -9.54 9.64 -21.47
CA VAL A 88 -9.55 10.76 -22.43
C VAL A 88 -10.93 10.84 -23.06
N GLU A 89 -11.51 12.03 -23.05
CA GLU A 89 -12.89 12.28 -23.45
C GLU A 89 -12.94 13.28 -24.60
N THR A 90 -13.72 12.96 -25.63
CA THR A 90 -13.93 13.86 -26.76
C THR A 90 -14.99 14.90 -26.45
N ALA A 91 -14.88 16.08 -27.06
CA ALA A 91 -15.89 17.10 -26.87
C ALA A 91 -17.27 16.71 -27.39
N GLY A 92 -18.30 17.17 -26.67
CA GLY A 92 -19.69 17.00 -27.03
C GLY A 92 -20.18 18.07 -28.01
N LYS A 93 -21.46 17.97 -28.39
CA LYS A 93 -22.11 18.94 -29.30
C LYS A 93 -22.39 20.30 -28.64
N PHE A 94 -22.56 20.33 -27.33
CA PHE A 94 -22.95 21.52 -26.55
C PHE A 94 -21.93 21.93 -25.49
N ASP A 95 -21.09 20.98 -25.07
CA ASP A 95 -19.98 21.17 -24.15
C ASP A 95 -18.71 20.94 -24.99
N GLY A 96 -18.01 22.03 -25.29
CA GLY A 96 -16.97 22.10 -26.30
C GLY A 96 -15.60 21.64 -25.81
N ASP A 97 -15.55 20.89 -24.72
CA ASP A 97 -14.31 20.65 -23.98
C ASP A 97 -13.88 19.19 -24.06
N VAL A 98 -12.58 19.01 -24.27
CA VAL A 98 -11.90 17.72 -24.18
C VAL A 98 -11.45 17.58 -22.74
N GLN A 99 -11.65 16.42 -22.12
CA GLN A 99 -11.24 16.21 -20.74
C GLN A 99 -10.27 15.02 -20.64
N VAL A 100 -9.18 15.21 -19.91
CA VAL A 100 -8.38 14.09 -19.38
C VAL A 100 -8.69 13.92 -17.91
N THR A 101 -8.95 12.70 -17.49
CA THR A 101 -9.03 12.35 -16.07
C THR A 101 -8.01 11.27 -15.76
N VAL A 102 -7.25 11.43 -14.68
CA VAL A 102 -6.33 10.40 -14.18
C VAL A 102 -6.75 9.97 -12.79
N TRP A 103 -6.69 8.67 -12.54
CA TRP A 103 -6.82 8.06 -11.22
C TRP A 103 -5.47 7.47 -10.87
N SER A 104 -4.87 7.96 -9.77
CA SER A 104 -3.60 7.44 -9.27
C SER A 104 -3.77 6.90 -7.86
N THR A 105 -2.84 6.04 -7.42
CA THR A 105 -2.84 5.52 -6.05
C THR A 105 -2.76 6.65 -5.02
N GLY A 106 -2.03 7.73 -5.35
CA GLY A 106 -1.82 8.89 -4.50
C GLY A 106 -2.88 9.98 -4.64
N VAL A 107 -2.93 10.65 -5.80
CA VAL A 107 -3.94 11.66 -6.12
C VAL A 107 -5.20 10.95 -6.63
N PRO A 108 -6.29 10.89 -5.83
CA PRO A 108 -7.39 9.95 -6.10
C PRO A 108 -8.06 10.14 -7.46
N LYS A 109 -8.19 11.40 -7.90
CA LYS A 109 -8.72 11.79 -9.19
C LYS A 109 -8.26 13.21 -9.50
N ALA A 110 -7.68 13.42 -10.67
CA ALA A 110 -7.43 14.75 -11.23
C ALA A 110 -8.03 14.82 -12.63
N SER A 111 -8.69 15.93 -12.95
CA SER A 111 -9.31 16.18 -14.25
C SER A 111 -8.74 17.48 -14.82
N ILE A 112 -8.42 17.48 -16.11
CA ILE A 112 -7.89 18.63 -16.84
C ILE A 112 -8.79 18.83 -18.07
N ASP A 113 -9.35 20.04 -18.18
CA ASP A 113 -10.23 20.44 -19.27
C ASP A 113 -9.46 21.26 -20.31
N PHE A 114 -9.63 20.89 -21.57
CA PHE A 114 -8.91 21.45 -22.70
C PHE A 114 -9.87 22.06 -23.70
N ALA A 115 -9.47 23.18 -24.28
CA ALA A 115 -10.22 23.80 -25.35
C ALA A 115 -10.05 23.02 -26.66
N THR A 116 -11.17 22.55 -27.22
CA THR A 116 -11.22 21.76 -28.46
C THR A 116 -10.42 22.28 -29.64
N ALA A 117 -10.36 23.60 -29.82
CA ALA A 117 -9.72 24.20 -31.00
C ALA A 117 -8.20 23.92 -31.07
N ASN A 118 -7.55 23.60 -29.96
CA ASN A 118 -6.08 23.58 -29.85
C ASN A 118 -5.51 22.31 -29.22
N VAL A 119 -6.28 21.22 -29.12
CA VAL A 119 -5.79 19.95 -28.57
C VAL A 119 -6.17 18.79 -29.49
N ASP A 120 -5.17 18.01 -29.90
CA ASP A 120 -5.38 16.73 -30.55
C ASP A 120 -5.59 15.65 -29.47
N ILE A 121 -6.81 15.12 -29.41
CA ILE A 121 -7.21 14.11 -28.42
C ILE A 121 -6.40 12.82 -28.56
N TYR A 122 -6.04 12.43 -29.77
CA TYR A 122 -5.34 11.18 -30.03
C TYR A 122 -3.85 11.33 -29.77
N GLN A 123 -3.29 12.53 -30.01
CA GLN A 123 -1.97 12.88 -29.48
C GLN A 123 -1.91 12.67 -27.98
N LEU A 124 -2.88 13.24 -27.26
CA LEU A 124 -2.90 13.18 -25.80
C LEU A 124 -3.13 11.75 -25.29
N GLN A 125 -4.02 11.01 -25.95
CA GLN A 125 -4.23 9.58 -25.69
C GLN A 125 -2.94 8.77 -25.90
N GLN A 126 -2.28 8.91 -27.06
CA GLN A 126 -1.05 8.18 -27.37
C GLN A 126 0.09 8.56 -26.44
N PHE A 127 0.21 9.84 -26.09
CA PHE A 127 1.15 10.31 -25.10
C PHE A 127 0.94 9.61 -23.76
N LEU A 128 -0.28 9.63 -23.22
CA LEU A 128 -0.59 8.97 -21.95
C LEU A 128 -0.41 7.45 -22.02
N ASN A 129 -0.82 6.82 -23.12
CA ASN A 129 -0.55 5.40 -23.36
C ASN A 129 0.95 5.13 -23.24
N SER A 130 1.79 5.90 -23.96
CA SER A 130 3.23 5.68 -23.96
C SER A 130 3.82 5.82 -22.57
N LYS A 131 3.44 6.85 -21.81
CA LYS A 131 4.01 7.12 -20.49
C LYS A 131 3.53 6.17 -19.40
N VAL A 132 2.24 5.84 -19.39
CA VAL A 132 1.65 5.00 -18.35
C VAL A 132 1.94 3.52 -18.63
N MET A 133 1.95 3.10 -19.89
CA MET A 133 2.26 1.72 -20.26
C MET A 133 3.75 1.42 -20.33
N ASP A 134 4.65 2.42 -20.40
CA ASP A 134 6.10 2.21 -20.38
C ASP A 134 6.54 1.33 -19.20
N PHE A 135 5.92 1.50 -18.04
CA PHE A 135 6.19 0.68 -16.85
C PHE A 135 5.80 -0.80 -17.05
N VAL A 136 4.68 -1.05 -17.75
CA VAL A 136 4.24 -2.41 -18.11
C VAL A 136 5.20 -3.01 -19.15
N VAL A 137 5.54 -2.23 -20.18
CA VAL A 137 6.44 -2.67 -21.26
C VAL A 137 7.84 -2.98 -20.74
N LYS A 138 8.40 -2.13 -19.86
CA LYS A 138 9.71 -2.37 -19.23
C LYS A 138 9.75 -3.64 -18.40
N ALA A 139 8.70 -3.92 -17.65
CA ALA A 139 8.62 -5.14 -16.84
C ALA A 139 8.58 -6.41 -17.71
N GLU A 140 7.82 -6.37 -18.81
CA GLU A 140 7.64 -7.54 -19.69
C GLU A 140 8.78 -7.74 -20.69
N ASN A 141 9.33 -6.66 -21.26
CA ASN A 141 10.38 -6.70 -22.27
C ASN A 141 11.17 -5.38 -22.36
N PRO A 142 12.27 -5.24 -21.59
CA PRO A 142 13.10 -4.04 -21.57
C PRO A 142 13.64 -3.58 -22.94
N GLU A 143 13.78 -4.49 -23.91
CA GLU A 143 14.37 -4.20 -25.23
C GLU A 143 13.39 -3.47 -26.20
N LEU A 144 12.10 -3.42 -25.87
CA LEU A 144 11.07 -2.79 -26.72
C LEU A 144 10.84 -1.30 -26.42
N GLN A 145 11.49 -0.76 -25.37
CA GLN A 145 11.29 0.60 -24.89
C GLN A 145 11.62 1.68 -25.94
N ASP A 146 12.69 1.51 -26.72
CA ASP A 146 13.19 2.50 -27.68
C ASP A 146 12.35 2.59 -28.99
N LYS A 147 11.24 1.84 -29.09
CA LYS A 147 10.42 1.75 -30.31
C LYS A 147 9.00 2.31 -30.17
N ILE A 148 8.66 2.89 -29.02
CA ILE A 148 7.35 3.51 -28.81
C ILE A 148 7.34 4.88 -29.50
N ASP A 149 6.71 4.97 -30.67
CA ASP A 149 6.48 6.25 -31.35
C ASP A 149 5.42 7.04 -30.59
N SER A 150 5.88 7.97 -29.73
CA SER A 150 5.04 8.93 -29.03
C SER A 150 4.65 10.12 -29.90
N THR A 151 5.04 10.14 -31.18
CA THR A 151 4.66 11.18 -32.12
C THR A 151 3.24 10.88 -32.59
N PRO A 152 2.27 11.76 -32.34
CA PRO A 152 0.93 11.57 -32.86
C PRO A 152 0.97 11.57 -34.37
N PRO A 153 0.12 10.77 -35.04
CA PRO A 153 -0.10 10.97 -36.47
C PRO A 153 -0.55 12.43 -36.71
N LYS A 154 -0.07 13.06 -37.79
CA LYS A 154 -0.58 14.36 -38.22
C LYS A 154 -2.05 14.19 -38.61
N MET A 155 -2.94 14.57 -37.71
CA MET A 155 -4.38 14.53 -37.93
C MET A 155 -4.80 15.81 -38.65
N ASP A 156 -5.43 15.67 -39.82
CA ASP A 156 -6.06 16.81 -40.48
C ASP A 156 -7.16 17.37 -39.57
N GLN A 157 -6.97 18.60 -39.11
CA GLN A 157 -7.98 19.34 -38.35
C GLN A 157 -9.30 19.37 -39.13
N LYS A 158 -10.34 18.69 -38.61
CA LYS A 158 -11.75 19.16 -38.49
C LYS A 158 -12.84 18.10 -38.42
N GLU A 159 -12.58 16.80 -38.47
CA GLU A 159 -13.69 15.83 -38.41
C GLU A 159 -13.44 14.64 -37.48
N SER A 160 -13.60 14.84 -36.16
CA SER A 160 -13.99 13.74 -35.28
C SER A 160 -15.49 13.45 -35.45
N LYS A 161 -15.92 13.08 -36.67
CA LYS A 161 -17.29 12.60 -36.87
C LYS A 161 -17.34 11.13 -36.46
N ALA A 162 -17.59 10.90 -35.18
CA ALA A 162 -17.93 9.61 -34.58
C ALA A 162 -18.98 8.82 -35.40
N GLY A 163 -19.79 9.51 -36.21
CA GLY A 163 -20.77 8.91 -37.14
C GLY A 163 -20.20 7.84 -38.09
N LYS A 164 -18.97 8.00 -38.62
CA LYS A 164 -18.39 7.01 -39.56
C LYS A 164 -17.88 5.74 -38.88
N PHE A 165 -17.51 5.82 -37.61
CA PHE A 165 -17.01 4.68 -36.82
C PHE A 165 -18.09 3.63 -36.61
N TRP A 166 -19.33 4.07 -36.35
CA TRP A 166 -20.48 3.18 -36.24
C TRP A 166 -20.67 2.42 -37.53
N ASP A 167 -20.69 3.08 -38.69
CA ASP A 167 -20.84 2.40 -39.97
C ASP A 167 -19.74 1.35 -40.21
N LEU A 168 -18.51 1.59 -39.73
CA LEU A 168 -17.35 0.70 -39.87
C LEU A 168 -17.43 -0.60 -39.04
N ILE A 169 -18.05 -0.54 -37.84
CA ILE A 169 -18.15 -1.68 -36.90
C ILE A 169 -19.62 -2.14 -36.72
N SER A 170 -20.59 -1.51 -37.40
CA SER A 170 -22.03 -1.69 -37.10
C SER A 170 -22.67 -2.91 -37.72
N ASP A 171 -22.01 -3.69 -38.56
CA ASP A 171 -22.70 -4.84 -39.14
C ASP A 171 -22.70 -6.06 -38.19
N ASN A 172 -23.66 -6.05 -37.27
CA ASN A 172 -24.24 -7.24 -36.63
C ASN A 172 -23.27 -8.25 -35.96
N ALA A 173 -22.12 -7.81 -35.45
CA ALA A 173 -21.12 -8.72 -34.90
C ALA A 173 -21.44 -9.21 -33.47
N LYS A 174 -21.30 -10.53 -33.31
CA LYS A 174 -21.59 -11.37 -32.12
C LYS A 174 -20.39 -11.52 -31.18
N GLN A 175 -19.28 -10.92 -31.56
CA GLN A 175 -17.94 -10.75 -30.97
C GLN A 175 -17.18 -10.12 -32.14
N ILE A 176 -16.51 -8.98 -31.95
CA ILE A 176 -15.82 -8.33 -33.07
C ILE A 176 -14.50 -9.07 -33.29
N ASP A 177 -14.10 -9.20 -34.55
CA ASP A 177 -12.78 -9.77 -34.86
C ASP A 177 -11.70 -8.90 -34.21
N ALA A 178 -10.88 -9.50 -33.35
CA ALA A 178 -9.90 -8.77 -32.56
C ALA A 178 -8.86 -8.08 -33.44
N MET A 179 -8.50 -8.69 -34.58
CA MET A 179 -7.52 -8.11 -35.50
C MET A 179 -8.10 -6.90 -36.26
N GLU A 180 -9.36 -7.00 -36.71
CA GLU A 180 -10.06 -5.88 -37.33
C GLU A 180 -10.22 -4.70 -36.37
N ALA A 181 -10.65 -4.95 -35.13
CA ALA A 181 -10.75 -3.93 -34.10
C ALA A 181 -9.39 -3.31 -33.75
N GLU A 182 -8.34 -4.15 -33.67
CA GLU A 182 -6.97 -3.70 -33.43
C GLU A 182 -6.49 -2.74 -34.52
N GLU A 183 -6.73 -3.08 -35.80
CA GLU A 183 -6.37 -2.23 -36.93
C GLU A 183 -7.10 -0.87 -36.87
N ILE A 184 -8.40 -0.87 -36.56
CA ILE A 184 -9.19 0.36 -36.42
C ILE A 184 -8.65 1.22 -35.27
N PHE A 185 -8.37 0.61 -34.11
CA PHE A 185 -7.86 1.30 -32.93
C PHE A 185 -6.37 1.69 -33.03
N LYS A 186 -5.66 1.25 -34.08
CA LYS A 186 -4.30 1.70 -34.40
C LYS A 186 -4.27 2.77 -35.49
N THR A 187 -5.23 2.73 -36.43
CA THR A 187 -5.20 3.60 -37.62
C THR A 187 -6.26 4.71 -37.56
N THR A 188 -7.53 4.33 -37.49
CA THR A 188 -8.67 5.25 -37.64
C THR A 188 -8.94 6.01 -36.35
N MET A 189 -8.73 5.34 -35.21
CA MET A 189 -8.84 5.90 -33.88
C MET A 189 -7.62 5.46 -33.08
N PRO A 190 -6.45 6.11 -33.26
CA PRO A 190 -5.19 5.62 -32.72
C PRO A 190 -5.18 5.76 -31.19
N VAL A 191 -5.81 4.80 -30.51
CA VAL A 191 -5.95 4.72 -29.05
C VAL A 191 -5.15 3.56 -28.46
N LEU A 192 -4.61 2.67 -29.31
CA LEU A 192 -3.66 1.61 -28.94
C LEU A 192 -2.23 1.98 -29.32
N LEU A 193 -1.25 1.50 -28.55
CA LEU A 193 0.16 1.57 -28.95
C LEU A 193 0.43 0.63 -30.13
N ALA A 194 1.50 0.88 -30.89
CA ALA A 194 1.86 0.09 -32.07
C ALA A 194 2.04 -1.41 -31.76
N ASN A 195 2.64 -1.72 -30.59
CA ASN A 195 2.88 -3.07 -30.08
C ASN A 195 1.75 -3.62 -29.19
N GLU A 196 0.72 -2.82 -28.89
CA GLU A 196 -0.44 -3.28 -28.12
C GLU A 196 -1.35 -4.14 -29.00
N ARG A 197 -1.85 -5.24 -28.45
CA ARG A 197 -2.67 -6.24 -29.16
C ARG A 197 -4.01 -6.37 -28.47
N ILE A 198 -5.09 -6.44 -29.25
CA ILE A 198 -6.40 -6.79 -28.70
C ILE A 198 -6.49 -8.31 -28.63
N GLU A 199 -6.72 -8.85 -27.45
CA GLU A 199 -6.94 -10.29 -27.25
C GLU A 199 -8.42 -10.63 -27.40
N LEU A 200 -9.28 -9.82 -26.80
CA LEU A 200 -10.73 -9.94 -26.87
C LEU A 200 -11.36 -8.56 -26.92
N ILE A 201 -12.44 -8.41 -27.68
CA ILE A 201 -13.24 -7.20 -27.70
C ILE A 201 -14.73 -7.55 -27.73
N PHE A 202 -15.48 -6.83 -26.92
CA PHE A 202 -16.91 -7.01 -26.73
C PHE A 202 -17.62 -5.69 -27.03
N LYS A 203 -18.82 -5.80 -27.57
CA LYS A 203 -19.72 -4.68 -27.82
C LYS A 203 -20.96 -4.82 -26.95
N SER A 204 -21.30 -3.78 -26.19
CA SER A 204 -22.54 -3.68 -25.44
C SER A 204 -23.29 -2.42 -25.87
N GLY A 205 -24.31 -2.59 -26.72
CA GLY A 205 -24.99 -1.45 -27.34
C GLY A 205 -24.06 -0.64 -28.24
N ARG A 206 -23.71 0.58 -27.82
CA ARG A 206 -22.72 1.44 -28.49
C ARG A 206 -21.34 1.37 -27.85
N ASP A 207 -21.22 0.73 -26.69
CA ASP A 207 -19.99 0.77 -25.93
C ASP A 207 -19.13 -0.45 -26.27
N TYR A 208 -17.81 -0.32 -26.10
CA TYR A 208 -16.87 -1.41 -26.34
C TYR A 208 -16.02 -1.64 -25.11
N THR A 209 -15.71 -2.91 -24.86
CA THR A 209 -14.72 -3.34 -23.86
C THR A 209 -13.68 -4.17 -24.59
N ALA A 210 -12.46 -3.64 -24.72
CA ALA A 210 -11.32 -4.36 -25.27
C ALA A 210 -10.39 -4.79 -24.13
N LEU A 211 -10.06 -6.08 -24.11
CA LEU A 211 -9.01 -6.64 -23.27
C LEU A 211 -7.75 -6.71 -24.13
N THR A 212 -6.77 -5.89 -23.81
CA THR A 212 -5.48 -5.83 -24.51
C THR A 212 -4.41 -6.50 -23.67
N ASN A 213 -3.24 -6.72 -24.25
CA ASN A 213 -2.09 -7.21 -23.48
C ASN A 213 -1.61 -6.23 -22.39
N TYR A 214 -2.01 -4.95 -22.43
CA TYR A 214 -1.57 -3.94 -21.45
C TYR A 214 -2.66 -3.49 -20.47
N ARG A 215 -3.94 -3.54 -20.88
CA ARG A 215 -5.03 -2.96 -20.10
C ARG A 215 -6.40 -3.52 -20.49
N VAL A 216 -7.39 -3.15 -19.67
CA VAL A 216 -8.79 -3.08 -20.09
C VAL A 216 -9.03 -1.67 -20.65
N LEU A 217 -9.50 -1.59 -21.89
CA LEU A 217 -9.91 -0.36 -22.55
C LEU A 217 -11.43 -0.35 -22.71
N LEU A 218 -12.11 0.55 -21.99
CA LEU A 218 -13.53 0.81 -22.16
C LEU A 218 -13.69 2.00 -23.11
N VAL A 219 -14.59 1.86 -24.07
CA VAL A 219 -14.98 2.91 -25.02
C VAL A 219 -16.46 3.15 -24.80
N ASP A 220 -16.80 4.17 -24.01
CA ASP A 220 -18.19 4.57 -23.72
C ASP A 220 -18.63 5.69 -24.65
N VAL A 221 -19.78 5.53 -25.29
CA VAL A 221 -20.31 6.48 -26.26
C VAL A 221 -21.59 7.11 -25.74
N GLN A 222 -21.46 8.40 -25.42
CA GLN A 222 -22.48 9.18 -24.74
C GLN A 222 -23.30 10.08 -25.67
N GLY A 223 -24.50 10.42 -25.18
CA GLY A 223 -25.45 11.33 -25.83
C GLY A 223 -26.31 10.69 -26.93
N ILE A 224 -27.45 11.31 -27.24
CA ILE A 224 -28.44 10.79 -28.20
C ILE A 224 -27.85 10.61 -29.61
N TYR A 225 -26.89 11.46 -29.99
CA TYR A 225 -26.20 11.41 -31.28
C TYR A 225 -24.84 10.71 -31.26
N GLY A 226 -24.37 10.23 -30.09
CA GLY A 226 -23.09 9.51 -29.97
C GLY A 226 -21.85 10.35 -30.31
N MET A 227 -21.89 11.66 -30.05
CA MET A 227 -20.82 12.60 -30.42
C MET A 227 -19.70 12.69 -29.37
N LYS A 228 -19.98 12.24 -28.14
CA LYS A 228 -19.04 12.25 -27.01
C LYS A 228 -18.58 10.82 -26.77
N ILE A 229 -17.27 10.59 -26.83
CA ILE A 229 -16.65 9.27 -26.61
C ILE A 229 -15.68 9.39 -25.44
N GLU A 230 -15.74 8.43 -24.52
CA GLU A 230 -14.84 8.28 -23.40
C GLU A 230 -13.96 7.05 -23.60
N PHE A 231 -12.64 7.22 -23.65
CA PHE A 231 -11.66 6.14 -23.66
C PHE A 231 -11.10 5.95 -22.25
N ILE A 232 -11.58 4.96 -21.52
CA ILE A 232 -11.15 4.66 -20.15
C ILE A 232 -10.18 3.50 -20.18
N SER A 233 -8.93 3.78 -19.84
CA SER A 233 -7.83 2.83 -19.79
C SER A 233 -7.56 2.42 -18.35
N ILE A 234 -7.62 1.11 -18.07
CA ILE A 234 -7.49 0.55 -16.73
C ILE A 234 -6.41 -0.52 -16.76
N LEU A 235 -5.31 -0.28 -16.02
CA LEU A 235 -4.18 -1.19 -16.03
C LEU A 235 -4.52 -2.53 -15.37
N TRP A 236 -3.97 -3.62 -15.90
CA TRP A 236 -4.12 -4.95 -15.31
C TRP A 236 -3.60 -5.03 -13.87
N SER A 237 -2.55 -4.26 -13.55
CA SER A 237 -1.99 -4.15 -12.19
C SER A 237 -2.98 -3.57 -11.18
N SER A 238 -3.98 -2.79 -11.62
CA SER A 238 -5.03 -2.19 -10.79
C SER A 238 -6.18 -3.16 -10.49
N ILE A 239 -6.31 -4.24 -11.25
CA ILE A 239 -7.36 -5.26 -11.07
C ILE A 239 -6.87 -6.27 -10.03
N LYS A 240 -7.61 -6.36 -8.92
CA LYS A 240 -7.24 -7.19 -7.75
C LYS A 240 -8.00 -8.51 -7.71
N ALA A 241 -9.15 -8.61 -8.36
CA ALA A 241 -9.86 -9.85 -8.54
C ALA A 241 -10.87 -9.68 -9.67
N PHE A 242 -11.51 -10.76 -10.07
CA PHE A 242 -12.63 -10.69 -10.99
C PHE A 242 -13.67 -11.75 -10.67
N SER A 243 -14.91 -11.51 -11.04
CA SER A 243 -15.93 -12.55 -11.12
C SER A 243 -16.58 -12.56 -12.50
N VAL A 244 -17.02 -13.74 -12.91
CA VAL A 244 -17.82 -13.92 -14.11
C VAL A 244 -19.05 -14.74 -13.78
N GLN A 245 -20.21 -14.31 -14.21
CA GLN A 245 -21.50 -14.91 -13.87
C GLN A 245 -22.18 -15.46 -15.12
N THR A 246 -22.67 -16.68 -15.05
CA THR A 246 -23.44 -17.29 -16.15
C THR A 246 -24.81 -16.63 -16.26
N ALA A 247 -25.30 -16.47 -17.49
CA ALA A 247 -26.66 -16.01 -17.75
C ALA A 247 -27.76 -16.93 -17.21
N GLY A 248 -28.83 -16.30 -16.70
CA GLY A 248 -29.99 -16.96 -16.10
C GLY A 248 -30.98 -17.55 -17.11
N ALA A 249 -32.10 -18.08 -16.58
CA ALA A 249 -33.00 -18.96 -17.34
C ALA A 249 -34.31 -18.34 -17.82
N PHE A 250 -34.81 -17.24 -17.23
CA PHE A 250 -36.20 -16.80 -17.50
C PHE A 250 -36.37 -15.35 -17.96
N MET A 251 -35.46 -14.42 -17.65
CA MET A 251 -35.47 -13.04 -18.19
C MET A 251 -34.08 -12.39 -18.23
N ASP A 252 -33.24 -12.66 -17.23
CA ASP A 252 -31.84 -12.23 -17.22
C ASP A 252 -30.99 -13.18 -18.08
N ARG A 253 -30.75 -12.79 -19.33
CA ARG A 253 -30.00 -13.54 -20.33
C ARG A 253 -28.56 -13.08 -20.44
N ASP A 254 -28.08 -12.27 -19.50
CA ASP A 254 -26.79 -11.64 -19.64
C ASP A 254 -25.74 -12.37 -18.78
N VAL A 255 -24.58 -12.58 -19.38
CA VAL A 255 -23.35 -12.96 -18.72
C VAL A 255 -22.75 -11.68 -18.17
N GLU A 256 -22.48 -11.66 -16.87
CA GLU A 256 -21.93 -10.48 -16.21
C GLU A 256 -20.44 -10.73 -15.92
N MET A 257 -19.60 -9.74 -16.18
CA MET A 257 -18.21 -9.71 -15.72
C MET A 257 -18.04 -8.56 -14.75
N ARG A 258 -17.46 -8.84 -13.60
CA ARG A 258 -17.06 -7.82 -12.63
C ARG A 258 -15.56 -7.85 -12.39
N LEU A 259 -14.91 -6.71 -12.55
CA LEU A 259 -13.48 -6.52 -12.29
C LEU A 259 -13.32 -5.70 -11.03
N TYR A 260 -12.83 -6.30 -9.96
CA TYR A 260 -12.64 -5.62 -8.68
C TYR A 260 -11.31 -4.88 -8.68
N THR A 261 -11.33 -3.59 -8.38
CA THR A 261 -10.12 -2.76 -8.35
C THR A 261 -9.84 -2.28 -6.92
N ASN A 262 -8.68 -1.64 -6.75
CA ASN A 262 -8.38 -0.83 -5.57
C ASN A 262 -8.32 0.69 -5.89
N ILE A 263 -8.85 1.08 -7.05
CA ILE A 263 -8.92 2.46 -7.53
C ILE A 263 -9.99 3.19 -6.72
N LEU A 264 -9.61 4.35 -6.17
CA LEU A 264 -10.54 5.17 -5.39
C LEU A 264 -11.72 5.63 -6.25
N ARG A 265 -12.94 5.40 -5.76
CA ARG A 265 -14.21 5.71 -6.45
C ARG A 265 -14.47 4.90 -7.73
N MET A 266 -13.73 3.82 -7.95
CA MET A 266 -13.96 2.85 -9.04
C MET A 266 -13.82 1.43 -8.46
N GLU A 267 -14.63 1.10 -7.45
CA GLU A 267 -14.55 -0.14 -6.67
C GLU A 267 -14.53 -1.41 -7.54
N TYR A 268 -15.32 -1.38 -8.60
CA TYR A 268 -15.34 -2.40 -9.62
C TYR A 268 -15.79 -1.82 -10.97
N ILE A 269 -15.48 -2.54 -12.03
CA ILE A 269 -16.06 -2.34 -13.36
C ILE A 269 -17.00 -3.51 -13.60
N GLU A 270 -18.22 -3.22 -14.05
CA GLU A 270 -19.21 -4.24 -14.39
C GLU A 270 -19.54 -4.12 -15.88
N GLN A 271 -19.65 -5.25 -16.56
CA GLN A 271 -20.01 -5.32 -17.96
C GLN A 271 -20.97 -6.49 -18.19
N ASP A 272 -22.10 -6.17 -18.79
CA ASP A 272 -23.12 -7.13 -19.19
C ASP A 272 -22.94 -7.52 -20.65
N PHE A 273 -22.90 -8.83 -20.89
CA PHE A 273 -22.78 -9.43 -22.21
C PHE A 273 -23.99 -10.30 -22.47
N ARG A 274 -24.64 -10.18 -23.63
CA ARG A 274 -25.71 -11.10 -23.99
C ARG A 274 -25.19 -12.54 -24.11
N LYS A 275 -25.85 -13.52 -23.49
CA LYS A 275 -25.44 -14.94 -23.50
C LYS A 275 -25.12 -15.50 -24.89
N THR A 276 -25.84 -15.06 -25.93
CA THR A 276 -25.64 -15.56 -27.30
C THR A 276 -24.46 -14.91 -28.03
N GLN A 277 -23.81 -13.92 -27.42
CA GLN A 277 -22.77 -13.08 -28.03
C GLN A 277 -21.45 -13.10 -27.23
N CYS A 278 -21.29 -14.05 -26.31
CA CYS A 278 -20.11 -14.09 -25.47
C CYS A 278 -19.79 -15.52 -25.02
N ASN A 279 -18.51 -15.88 -25.09
CA ASN A 279 -17.97 -17.08 -24.45
C ASN A 279 -17.40 -16.71 -23.08
N LEU A 280 -18.16 -17.04 -22.03
CA LEU A 280 -17.80 -16.83 -20.63
C LEU A 280 -16.39 -17.34 -20.30
N PHE A 281 -16.02 -18.53 -20.77
CA PHE A 281 -14.74 -19.15 -20.43
C PHE A 281 -13.58 -18.56 -21.24
N ALA A 282 -13.86 -17.97 -22.42
CA ALA A 282 -12.87 -17.17 -23.13
C ALA A 282 -12.55 -15.88 -22.35
N ILE A 283 -13.57 -15.18 -21.83
CA ILE A 283 -13.38 -14.04 -20.91
C ILE A 283 -12.56 -14.50 -19.71
N GLN A 284 -13.00 -15.57 -19.04
CA GLN A 284 -12.32 -16.06 -17.85
C GLN A 284 -10.85 -16.38 -18.14
N LYS A 285 -10.54 -17.02 -19.26
CA LYS A 285 -9.15 -17.33 -19.64
C LYS A 285 -8.31 -16.07 -19.88
N ALA A 286 -8.84 -15.09 -20.62
CA ALA A 286 -8.15 -13.82 -20.83
C ALA A 286 -7.90 -13.11 -19.50
N MET A 287 -8.91 -13.06 -18.62
CA MET A 287 -8.78 -12.50 -17.28
C MET A 287 -7.73 -13.24 -16.44
N CYS A 288 -7.69 -14.57 -16.50
CA CYS A 288 -6.69 -15.36 -15.79
C CYS A 288 -5.26 -15.00 -16.23
N ASN A 289 -5.02 -14.85 -17.53
CA ASN A 289 -3.69 -14.54 -18.07
C ASN A 289 -3.14 -13.23 -17.49
N HIS A 290 -3.97 -12.19 -17.42
CA HIS A 290 -3.53 -10.86 -16.98
C HIS A 290 -3.61 -10.65 -15.47
N VAL A 291 -4.63 -11.17 -14.82
CA VAL A 291 -4.87 -10.89 -13.38
C VAL A 291 -4.13 -11.87 -12.47
N LEU A 292 -3.84 -13.10 -12.91
CA LEU A 292 -3.16 -14.09 -12.06
C LEU A 292 -1.65 -14.07 -12.20
N LEU A 293 -1.11 -13.85 -13.40
CA LEU A 293 0.30 -14.09 -13.67
C LEU A 293 1.24 -12.92 -13.34
N GLY A 294 0.73 -11.71 -13.12
CA GLY A 294 1.53 -10.54 -12.75
C GLY A 294 2.67 -10.22 -13.72
N GLU A 295 3.46 -9.20 -13.38
CA GLU A 295 4.55 -8.66 -14.23
C GLU A 295 5.75 -9.61 -14.40
N LEU A 296 5.82 -10.71 -13.65
CA LEU A 296 6.96 -11.63 -13.66
C LEU A 296 6.64 -13.05 -14.15
N GLY A 297 5.38 -13.35 -14.51
CA GLY A 297 4.99 -14.66 -15.07
C GLY A 297 5.26 -15.88 -14.18
N ASN A 298 5.70 -15.67 -12.93
CA ASN A 298 6.10 -16.73 -12.01
C ASN A 298 4.85 -17.42 -11.45
N VAL A 299 4.53 -18.58 -12.01
CA VAL A 299 3.53 -19.51 -11.46
C VAL A 299 4.15 -20.21 -10.26
N PRO A 300 3.67 -20.00 -9.02
CA PRO A 300 4.13 -20.78 -7.88
C PRO A 300 3.87 -22.26 -8.15
N ALA A 301 4.88 -23.09 -7.89
CA ALA A 301 4.69 -24.52 -7.98
C ALA A 301 3.60 -24.98 -6.99
N PRO A 302 2.78 -25.98 -7.37
CA PRO A 302 1.95 -26.72 -6.44
C PRO A 302 2.82 -27.32 -5.32
N PHE A 303 2.29 -27.41 -4.11
CA PHE A 303 3.01 -28.04 -3.01
C PHE A 303 2.96 -29.57 -3.15
N ALA A 304 4.11 -30.19 -3.33
CA ALA A 304 4.23 -31.64 -3.55
C ALA A 304 3.88 -32.48 -2.29
N ASP A 305 3.91 -31.86 -1.11
CA ASP A 305 3.72 -32.48 0.20
C ASP A 305 2.29 -32.38 0.74
N LEU A 306 1.35 -31.82 -0.03
CA LEU A 306 -0.06 -31.76 0.38
C LEU A 306 -0.76 -33.10 0.22
N ASP A 307 -1.57 -33.46 1.22
CA ASP A 307 -2.53 -34.54 1.06
C ASP A 307 -3.72 -34.06 0.22
N LEU A 308 -3.73 -34.45 -1.05
CA LEU A 308 -4.81 -34.12 -1.98
C LEU A 308 -6.03 -35.03 -1.83
N LYS A 309 -5.99 -36.03 -0.92
CA LYS A 309 -6.99 -37.08 -0.77
C LYS A 309 -7.59 -37.18 0.64
N GLU A 310 -8.57 -36.32 0.94
CA GLU A 310 -9.55 -36.57 1.99
C GLU A 310 -10.91 -35.98 1.53
N SER A 311 -12.07 -36.65 1.48
CA SER A 311 -12.55 -37.90 2.05
C SER A 311 -13.61 -38.53 1.12
N HIS A 312 -13.54 -39.84 0.86
CA HIS A 312 -14.70 -40.65 0.50
C HIS A 312 -15.66 -40.73 1.72
N VAL A 313 -16.36 -39.65 2.04
CA VAL A 313 -17.50 -39.76 2.94
C VAL A 313 -18.63 -40.36 2.12
N ASP A 314 -18.85 -41.66 2.33
CA ASP A 314 -19.94 -42.44 1.79
C ASP A 314 -21.26 -41.65 1.93
N GLN A 315 -21.83 -41.19 0.81
CA GLN A 315 -23.06 -40.42 0.78
C GLN A 315 -24.25 -41.35 1.06
N LYS A 316 -24.58 -41.53 2.34
CA LYS A 316 -25.90 -42.04 2.75
C LYS A 316 -26.55 -41.06 3.71
N GLY A 317 -27.28 -40.09 3.16
CA GLY A 317 -28.04 -39.12 3.94
C GLY A 317 -28.61 -37.98 3.08
N PHE A 318 -29.74 -37.42 3.49
CA PHE A 318 -30.49 -36.37 2.79
C PHE A 318 -29.77 -35.00 2.92
N TRP A 319 -29.34 -34.42 1.78
CA TRP A 319 -28.24 -33.46 1.66
C TRP A 319 -28.56 -31.96 1.86
N TRP A 320 -29.73 -31.58 2.38
CA TRP A 320 -30.15 -30.16 2.51
C TRP A 320 -30.24 -29.61 3.94
N PHE A 321 -29.79 -30.37 4.95
CA PHE A 321 -29.89 -29.96 6.37
C PHE A 321 -28.54 -29.95 7.12
N ARG A 322 -27.40 -30.05 6.42
CA ARG A 322 -26.07 -29.99 7.06
C ARG A 322 -25.18 -28.99 6.35
N ASP A 323 -25.02 -27.84 7.00
CA ASP A 323 -24.23 -26.70 6.58
C ASP A 323 -22.79 -26.84 7.08
N ASN A 324 -21.86 -26.02 6.56
CA ASN A 324 -20.44 -25.82 6.96
C ASN A 324 -19.41 -26.46 5.99
N GLN A 325 -18.41 -25.68 5.55
CA GLN A 325 -17.47 -26.02 4.47
C GLN A 325 -16.70 -27.33 4.74
N ARG A 326 -17.11 -28.43 4.08
CA ARG A 326 -16.48 -29.75 4.21
C ARG A 326 -15.43 -29.99 3.12
N PRO A 327 -14.36 -30.77 3.36
CA PRO A 327 -13.40 -31.12 2.32
C PRO A 327 -14.02 -31.86 1.12
N LEU A 328 -13.50 -31.59 -0.06
CA LEU A 328 -13.75 -32.30 -1.32
C LEU A 328 -12.43 -32.91 -1.84
N ASP A 329 -12.53 -33.95 -2.67
CA ASP A 329 -11.37 -34.55 -3.33
C ASP A 329 -10.74 -33.53 -4.31
N ALA A 330 -9.56 -33.01 -3.96
CA ALA A 330 -8.88 -32.00 -4.75
C ALA A 330 -8.45 -32.53 -6.12
N VAL A 331 -8.12 -33.82 -6.25
CA VAL A 331 -7.72 -34.43 -7.53
C VAL A 331 -8.91 -34.51 -8.48
N GLU A 332 -10.08 -34.90 -7.96
CA GLU A 332 -11.31 -34.94 -8.75
C GLU A 332 -11.77 -33.54 -9.16
N MET A 333 -11.71 -32.56 -8.24
CA MET A 333 -12.01 -31.17 -8.53
C MET A 333 -11.04 -30.60 -9.58
N ASN A 334 -9.75 -30.90 -9.44
CA ASN A 334 -8.74 -30.56 -10.44
C ASN A 334 -9.11 -31.12 -11.81
N ARG A 335 -9.42 -32.43 -11.90
CA ARG A 335 -9.80 -33.08 -13.15
C ARG A 335 -11.07 -32.45 -13.76
N GLN A 336 -12.10 -32.22 -12.95
CA GLN A 336 -13.37 -31.67 -13.40
C GLN A 336 -13.19 -30.27 -14.00
N TYR A 337 -12.54 -29.36 -13.28
CA TYR A 337 -12.45 -27.95 -13.68
C TYR A 337 -11.32 -27.62 -14.68
N HIS A 338 -10.53 -28.63 -15.07
CA HIS A 338 -9.74 -28.60 -16.32
C HIS A 338 -10.54 -29.05 -17.55
N GLN A 339 -11.64 -29.79 -17.35
CA GLN A 339 -12.43 -30.39 -18.43
C GLN A 339 -13.66 -29.55 -18.76
N ASP A 340 -14.64 -29.52 -17.85
CA ASP A 340 -15.90 -28.81 -18.05
C ASP A 340 -16.59 -28.50 -16.70
N PRO A 341 -16.81 -27.22 -16.33
CA PRO A 341 -16.34 -26.03 -17.04
C PRO A 341 -14.81 -25.83 -16.90
N PRO A 342 -14.10 -25.36 -17.94
CA PRO A 342 -12.64 -25.19 -17.92
C PRO A 342 -12.24 -23.90 -17.18
N LEU A 343 -12.40 -23.89 -15.86
CA LEU A 343 -12.07 -22.72 -15.02
C LEU A 343 -10.57 -22.58 -14.77
N LEU A 344 -9.85 -23.71 -14.70
CA LEU A 344 -8.43 -23.78 -14.33
C LEU A 344 -7.52 -23.54 -15.54
N MET A 345 -6.41 -22.83 -15.35
CA MET A 345 -5.37 -22.71 -16.37
C MET A 345 -4.59 -24.02 -16.52
N GLU A 346 -3.93 -24.23 -17.66
CA GLU A 346 -3.22 -25.50 -17.99
C GLU A 346 -2.22 -25.98 -16.92
N ARG A 347 -1.56 -25.06 -16.21
CA ARG A 347 -0.60 -25.35 -15.13
C ARG A 347 -1.14 -25.04 -13.72
N GLU A 348 -2.39 -24.65 -13.62
CA GLU A 348 -3.04 -24.40 -12.33
C GLU A 348 -3.47 -25.73 -11.73
N GLN A 349 -3.23 -25.95 -10.45
CA GLN A 349 -3.64 -27.16 -9.75
C GLN A 349 -4.47 -26.81 -8.53
N VAL A 350 -5.57 -27.54 -8.34
CA VAL A 350 -6.35 -27.50 -7.10
C VAL A 350 -5.58 -28.23 -6.02
N GLU A 351 -5.32 -27.51 -4.94
CA GLU A 351 -4.56 -28.00 -3.79
C GLU A 351 -5.47 -28.40 -2.64
N MET A 352 -6.55 -27.65 -2.46
CA MET A 352 -7.61 -27.96 -1.50
C MET A 352 -8.94 -27.50 -2.08
N ALA A 353 -10.02 -28.21 -1.77
CA ALA A 353 -11.36 -27.82 -2.18
C ALA A 353 -12.36 -28.11 -1.06
N PHE A 354 -13.36 -27.23 -0.93
CA PHE A 354 -14.35 -27.30 0.12
C PHE A 354 -15.75 -27.01 -0.41
N LYS A 355 -16.74 -27.73 0.12
CA LYS A 355 -18.15 -27.57 -0.21
C LYS A 355 -18.89 -26.90 0.95
N GLY A 356 -19.33 -25.66 0.76
CA GLY A 356 -20.29 -25.00 1.63
C GLY A 356 -21.73 -25.43 1.34
N HIS A 357 -22.71 -24.70 1.87
CA HIS A 357 -24.14 -25.02 1.69
C HIS A 357 -24.53 -25.09 0.19
N ARG A 358 -24.33 -24.00 -0.54
CA ARG A 358 -24.52 -23.95 -2.02
C ARG A 358 -23.22 -23.76 -2.77
N ASP A 359 -22.20 -23.26 -2.10
CA ASP A 359 -21.01 -22.70 -2.71
C ASP A 359 -19.89 -23.76 -2.71
N ILE A 360 -18.88 -23.58 -3.56
CA ILE A 360 -17.63 -24.35 -3.56
C ILE A 360 -16.47 -23.37 -3.49
N THR A 361 -15.52 -23.63 -2.58
CA THR A 361 -14.27 -22.88 -2.50
C THR A 361 -13.13 -23.79 -2.91
N MET A 362 -12.29 -23.36 -3.85
CA MET A 362 -11.07 -24.08 -4.24
C MET A 362 -9.85 -23.19 -3.99
N PHE A 363 -8.85 -23.75 -3.34
CA PHE A 363 -7.52 -23.16 -3.22
C PHE A 363 -6.62 -23.80 -4.26
N THR A 364 -6.08 -22.98 -5.15
CA THR A 364 -5.13 -23.41 -6.19
C THR A 364 -3.76 -22.83 -5.92
N ASN A 365 -2.75 -23.26 -6.67
CA ASN A 365 -1.42 -22.62 -6.62
C ASN A 365 -1.41 -21.16 -7.12
N LEU A 366 -2.49 -20.66 -7.75
CA LEU A 366 -2.58 -19.30 -8.30
C LEU A 366 -3.57 -18.39 -7.56
N ARG A 367 -4.65 -18.94 -7.02
CA ARG A 367 -5.77 -18.17 -6.48
C ARG A 367 -6.68 -18.97 -5.55
N VAL A 368 -7.57 -18.25 -4.89
CA VAL A 368 -8.81 -18.78 -4.33
C VAL A 368 -9.92 -18.60 -5.37
N ILE A 369 -10.65 -19.68 -5.65
CA ILE A 369 -11.83 -19.67 -6.54
C ILE A 369 -13.06 -19.93 -5.68
N VAL A 370 -14.05 -19.05 -5.76
CA VAL A 370 -15.38 -19.26 -5.15
C VAL A 370 -16.40 -19.45 -6.26
N ILE A 371 -17.11 -20.56 -6.22
CA ILE A 371 -18.19 -20.92 -7.14
C ILE A 371 -19.50 -20.80 -6.35
N ASP A 372 -20.30 -19.79 -6.65
CA ASP A 372 -21.56 -19.51 -5.97
C ASP A 372 -22.75 -19.67 -6.94
N PRO A 373 -23.53 -20.75 -6.82
CA PRO A 373 -24.82 -20.87 -7.50
C PRO A 373 -25.81 -19.81 -7.00
N LYS A 374 -26.24 -18.90 -7.88
CA LYS A 374 -27.21 -17.84 -7.60
C LYS A 374 -28.66 -18.22 -7.94
N GLY A 375 -29.60 -17.56 -7.25
CA GLY A 375 -31.05 -17.67 -7.46
C GLY A 375 -31.74 -18.83 -6.71
N LEU A 376 -33.07 -18.74 -6.54
CA LEU A 376 -33.91 -19.72 -5.81
C LEU A 376 -33.83 -21.16 -6.35
N VAL A 377 -33.40 -21.34 -7.61
CA VAL A 377 -33.26 -22.65 -8.29
C VAL A 377 -31.81 -22.95 -8.71
N GLY A 378 -30.83 -22.08 -8.38
CA GLY A 378 -29.41 -22.30 -8.69
C GLY A 378 -29.06 -22.30 -10.19
N LYS A 379 -29.85 -21.60 -11.03
CA LYS A 379 -29.68 -21.60 -12.50
C LYS A 379 -28.63 -20.60 -13.02
N GLN A 380 -28.08 -19.77 -12.15
CA GLN A 380 -26.95 -18.90 -12.43
C GLN A 380 -25.79 -19.33 -11.53
N VAL A 381 -24.55 -19.19 -11.99
CA VAL A 381 -23.34 -19.48 -11.20
C VAL A 381 -22.39 -18.31 -11.37
N GLU A 382 -21.95 -17.75 -10.25
CA GLU A 382 -20.87 -16.76 -10.20
C GLU A 382 -19.55 -17.47 -9.88
N TYR A 383 -18.54 -17.27 -10.74
CA TYR A 383 -17.17 -17.73 -10.53
C TYR A 383 -16.30 -16.55 -10.12
N THR A 384 -15.99 -16.42 -8.84
CA THR A 384 -15.09 -15.39 -8.31
C THR A 384 -13.68 -15.91 -8.23
N SER A 385 -12.73 -15.19 -8.81
CA SER A 385 -11.31 -15.49 -8.79
C SER A 385 -10.55 -14.44 -7.99
N LEU A 386 -9.97 -14.87 -6.87
CA LEU A 386 -9.14 -14.05 -6.00
C LEU A 386 -7.68 -14.50 -6.06
N PRO A 387 -6.82 -13.78 -6.80
CA PRO A 387 -5.39 -14.03 -6.82
C PRO A 387 -4.79 -13.97 -5.40
N TRP A 388 -3.85 -14.87 -5.09
CA TRP A 388 -3.15 -14.82 -3.81
C TRP A 388 -2.42 -13.50 -3.57
N ARG A 389 -1.90 -12.87 -4.63
CA ARG A 389 -1.22 -11.55 -4.58
C ARG A 389 -2.11 -10.40 -4.10
N SER A 390 -3.43 -10.58 -4.13
CA SER A 390 -4.41 -9.58 -3.72
C SER A 390 -4.82 -9.72 -2.25
N ILE A 391 -4.37 -10.79 -1.59
CA ILE A 391 -4.54 -11.02 -0.16
C ILE A 391 -3.28 -10.48 0.54
N VAL A 392 -3.47 -9.52 1.43
CA VAL A 392 -2.37 -8.83 2.13
C VAL A 392 -2.11 -9.40 3.52
N ALA A 393 -3.08 -10.08 4.11
CA ALA A 393 -2.95 -10.78 5.39
C ALA A 393 -4.05 -11.83 5.50
N HIS A 394 -3.92 -12.75 6.45
CA HIS A 394 -4.99 -13.69 6.78
C HIS A 394 -5.12 -13.86 8.29
N SER A 395 -6.31 -14.26 8.73
CA SER A 395 -6.57 -14.73 10.08
C SER A 395 -7.09 -16.16 10.08
N ALA A 396 -6.86 -16.89 11.16
CA ALA A 396 -7.39 -18.21 11.39
C ALA A 396 -7.92 -18.31 12.82
N THR A 397 -9.21 -18.58 12.96
CA THR A 397 -9.89 -18.56 14.25
C THR A 397 -10.43 -19.94 14.59
N SER A 398 -10.02 -20.48 15.74
CA SER A 398 -10.54 -21.76 16.22
C SER A 398 -11.94 -21.62 16.80
N SER A 399 -12.83 -22.57 16.49
CA SER A 399 -14.18 -22.59 17.06
C SER A 399 -14.22 -22.65 18.62
N GLY A 400 -15.24 -22.06 19.23
CA GLY A 400 -15.50 -22.17 20.68
C GLY A 400 -16.04 -23.53 21.13
N LYS A 401 -16.12 -23.74 22.46
CA LYS A 401 -16.55 -25.02 23.08
C LYS A 401 -18.07 -25.23 23.12
N TYR A 402 -18.86 -24.15 23.11
CA TYR A 402 -20.32 -24.18 23.25
C TYR A 402 -20.99 -23.47 22.09
N LEU A 403 -21.82 -24.19 21.33
CA LEU A 403 -22.73 -23.73 20.26
C LEU A 403 -22.12 -23.01 19.03
N ASP A 404 -20.87 -22.55 19.10
CA ASP A 404 -20.11 -22.07 17.93
C ASP A 404 -19.48 -23.26 17.20
N TRP A 405 -20.03 -23.63 16.03
CA TRP A 405 -19.66 -24.85 15.30
C TRP A 405 -18.57 -24.61 14.25
N ASP A 406 -18.20 -23.36 14.02
CA ASP A 406 -17.40 -22.96 12.88
C ASP A 406 -16.04 -22.41 13.31
N SER A 407 -14.99 -22.93 12.68
CA SER A 407 -13.67 -22.30 12.65
C SER A 407 -13.61 -21.42 11.42
N GLU A 408 -12.93 -20.29 11.47
CA GLU A 408 -13.00 -19.27 10.43
C GLU A 408 -11.61 -19.04 9.83
N ILE A 409 -11.52 -18.87 8.50
CA ILE A 409 -10.36 -18.25 7.85
C ILE A 409 -10.80 -16.91 7.30
N GLY A 410 -10.16 -15.84 7.78
CA GLY A 410 -10.34 -14.48 7.28
C GLY A 410 -9.25 -14.10 6.28
N PHE A 411 -9.62 -13.42 5.21
CA PHE A 411 -8.68 -12.87 4.23
C PHE A 411 -8.83 -11.36 4.14
N TYR A 412 -7.75 -10.63 4.42
CA TYR A 412 -7.68 -9.20 4.22
C TYR A 412 -7.19 -8.92 2.81
N THR A 413 -7.96 -8.16 2.02
CA THR A 413 -7.66 -7.93 0.60
C THR A 413 -7.53 -6.45 0.26
N GLU A 414 -7.08 -6.15 -0.95
CA GLU A 414 -7.10 -4.79 -1.52
C GLU A 414 -8.37 -4.47 -2.32
N MET A 415 -9.35 -5.37 -2.38
CA MET A 415 -10.49 -5.23 -3.29
C MET A 415 -11.55 -4.25 -2.79
N ALA A 416 -12.18 -3.56 -3.75
CA ALA A 416 -13.47 -2.88 -3.68
C ALA A 416 -13.68 -2.14 -2.36
N PHE A 417 -12.91 -1.07 -2.23
CA PHE A 417 -12.91 -0.19 -1.07
C PHE A 417 -13.48 1.18 -1.43
N TYR A 418 -14.59 1.54 -0.78
CA TYR A 418 -15.13 2.90 -0.81
C TYR A 418 -14.98 3.59 0.55
N PRO A 419 -14.27 4.73 0.63
CA PRO A 419 -14.05 5.44 1.90
C PRO A 419 -15.29 6.17 2.45
N GLY A 420 -16.38 6.24 1.68
CA GLY A 420 -17.53 7.07 1.98
C GLY A 420 -17.36 8.50 1.45
N GLU A 421 -18.46 9.24 1.36
CA GLU A 421 -18.47 10.65 1.00
C GLU A 421 -19.23 11.46 2.05
N ALA A 422 -18.64 12.58 2.46
CA ALA A 422 -19.34 13.57 3.25
C ALA A 422 -20.53 14.12 2.42
N GLY A 423 -21.66 14.28 3.09
CA GLY A 423 -22.82 14.95 2.51
C GLY A 423 -22.51 16.42 2.24
N GLY A 424 -23.20 16.99 1.26
CA GLY A 424 -23.26 18.45 1.08
C GLY A 424 -24.61 18.97 1.57
N ASP A 425 -24.83 20.28 1.51
CA ASP A 425 -26.10 20.90 1.94
C ASP A 425 -27.34 20.26 1.28
N ASP A 426 -27.21 19.78 0.03
CA ASP A 426 -28.29 19.18 -0.75
C ASP A 426 -28.21 17.64 -0.90
N ARG A 427 -27.18 16.97 -0.35
CA ARG A 427 -26.97 15.53 -0.57
C ARG A 427 -26.54 14.80 0.71
N PRO A 428 -27.21 13.69 1.09
CA PRO A 428 -26.86 12.96 2.30
C PRO A 428 -25.45 12.34 2.19
N PRO A 429 -24.75 12.13 3.32
CA PRO A 429 -23.48 11.42 3.32
C PRO A 429 -23.66 10.01 2.78
N VAL A 430 -22.72 9.56 1.96
CA VAL A 430 -22.68 8.19 1.46
C VAL A 430 -21.79 7.37 2.39
N PRO A 431 -22.31 6.30 3.02
CA PRO A 431 -21.51 5.48 3.91
C PRO A 431 -20.42 4.72 3.12
N PRO A 432 -19.29 4.40 3.77
CA PRO A 432 -18.25 3.56 3.19
C PRO A 432 -18.74 2.16 2.87
N ARG A 433 -18.10 1.53 1.90
CA ARG A 433 -18.39 0.16 1.43
C ARG A 433 -17.10 -0.66 1.47
N PRO A 434 -16.78 -1.29 2.61
CA PRO A 434 -15.56 -2.07 2.77
C PRO A 434 -15.74 -3.55 2.45
N TRP A 435 -16.90 -3.98 1.93
CA TRP A 435 -17.39 -5.36 1.95
C TRP A 435 -16.43 -6.43 1.40
N LYS A 436 -15.49 -6.07 0.52
CA LYS A 436 -14.49 -7.02 -0.01
C LYS A 436 -13.07 -6.78 0.49
N SER A 437 -12.83 -5.72 1.26
CA SER A 437 -11.54 -5.50 1.93
C SER A 437 -11.24 -6.55 3.01
N PHE A 438 -12.25 -7.33 3.40
CA PHE A 438 -12.13 -8.55 4.18
C PHE A 438 -13.28 -9.49 3.82
N PHE A 439 -13.03 -10.78 3.83
CA PHE A 439 -14.08 -11.79 3.79
C PHE A 439 -13.62 -13.03 4.56
N GLU A 440 -14.59 -13.78 5.06
CA GLU A 440 -14.38 -14.96 5.88
C GLU A 440 -14.94 -16.21 5.20
N LEU A 441 -14.33 -17.34 5.54
CA LEU A 441 -14.78 -18.67 5.17
C LEU A 441 -14.98 -19.49 6.43
N ASP A 442 -16.19 -20.01 6.61
CA ASP A 442 -16.58 -20.83 7.75
C ASP A 442 -16.36 -22.31 7.48
N PHE A 443 -15.60 -22.98 8.33
CA PHE A 443 -15.26 -24.39 8.23
C PHE A 443 -15.84 -25.18 9.40
N ASN A 444 -16.33 -26.38 9.10
CA ASN A 444 -16.78 -27.29 10.15
C ASN A 444 -15.58 -27.75 10.97
N LYS A 445 -15.54 -27.38 12.25
CA LYS A 445 -14.44 -27.72 13.16
C LYS A 445 -14.16 -29.23 13.32
N ASN A 446 -15.15 -30.08 13.03
CA ASN A 446 -15.00 -31.53 13.16
C ASN A 446 -14.49 -32.19 11.87
N LEU A 447 -14.48 -31.46 10.76
CA LEU A 447 -14.09 -31.97 9.44
C LEU A 447 -12.82 -31.31 8.89
N VAL A 448 -12.41 -30.18 9.45
CA VAL A 448 -11.28 -29.39 8.96
C VAL A 448 -10.35 -29.06 10.12
N ASP A 449 -9.08 -29.42 9.98
CA ASP A 449 -8.03 -28.94 10.87
C ASP A 449 -7.66 -27.51 10.49
N ILE A 450 -8.12 -26.56 11.31
CA ILE A 450 -7.90 -25.13 11.10
C ILE A 450 -6.42 -24.74 11.19
N ASN A 451 -5.61 -25.46 11.97
CA ASN A 451 -4.19 -25.16 12.09
C ASN A 451 -3.42 -25.62 10.84
N ALA A 452 -3.79 -26.77 10.28
CA ALA A 452 -3.26 -27.22 8.99
C ALA A 452 -3.62 -26.24 7.87
N LEU A 453 -4.86 -25.74 7.86
CA LEU A 453 -5.30 -24.73 6.90
C LEU A 453 -4.56 -23.40 7.11
N ASN A 454 -4.39 -22.95 8.36
CA ASN A 454 -3.62 -21.75 8.71
C ASN A 454 -2.16 -21.88 8.23
N TYR A 455 -1.52 -23.03 8.46
CA TYR A 455 -0.17 -23.32 7.98
C TYR A 455 -0.09 -23.23 6.45
N TYR A 456 -1.05 -23.83 5.73
CA TYR A 456 -1.14 -23.72 4.28
C TYR A 456 -1.28 -22.28 3.79
N MET A 457 -2.19 -21.49 4.38
CA MET A 457 -2.38 -20.07 4.04
C MET A 457 -1.11 -19.26 4.28
N SER A 458 -0.47 -19.49 5.43
CA SER A 458 0.80 -18.86 5.82
C SER A 458 1.88 -19.18 4.79
N ARG A 459 2.04 -20.45 4.43
CA ARG A 459 3.04 -20.89 3.44
C ARG A 459 2.80 -20.25 2.08
N ARG A 460 1.55 -20.21 1.60
CA ARG A 460 1.20 -19.56 0.32
C ARG A 460 1.49 -18.06 0.34
N LEU A 461 0.94 -17.35 1.31
CA LEU A 461 1.03 -15.90 1.37
C LEU A 461 2.44 -15.41 1.67
N LEU A 462 3.20 -16.11 2.52
CA LEU A 462 4.59 -15.74 2.83
C LEU A 462 5.56 -16.03 1.69
N LEU A 463 5.32 -17.06 0.86
CA LEU A 463 6.13 -17.28 -0.35
C LEU A 463 5.91 -16.19 -1.39
N ILE A 464 4.66 -15.79 -1.61
CA ILE A 464 4.30 -14.76 -2.61
C ILE A 464 4.67 -13.34 -2.11
N ASN A 465 4.55 -13.12 -0.80
CA ASN A 465 4.92 -11.86 -0.17
C ASN A 465 6.33 -11.87 0.42
N LYS A 466 7.16 -12.87 0.08
CA LYS A 466 8.54 -12.96 0.56
C LYS A 466 9.25 -11.68 0.15
N MET A 467 9.82 -10.97 1.13
CA MET A 467 10.71 -9.86 0.84
C MET A 467 12.01 -10.44 0.28
N GLU A 468 12.42 -9.99 -0.90
CA GLU A 468 13.70 -10.40 -1.51
C GLU A 468 14.90 -9.80 -0.77
N VAL A 469 14.67 -8.69 -0.05
CA VAL A 469 15.64 -7.90 0.70
C VAL A 469 15.37 -8.08 2.20
N GLY A 470 16.42 -8.20 3.03
CA GLY A 470 16.29 -8.28 4.50
C GLY A 470 16.24 -9.67 5.16
N THR A 471 16.75 -10.77 4.59
CA THR A 471 16.89 -12.05 5.35
C THR A 471 18.15 -12.81 4.92
N PRO A 472 19.02 -13.29 5.85
CA PRO A 472 18.68 -13.83 7.17
C PRO A 472 19.31 -13.12 8.37
N ILE A 473 18.55 -13.08 9.47
CA ILE A 473 19.08 -12.94 10.83
C ILE A 473 19.63 -14.31 11.23
N PRO A 474 20.95 -14.50 11.34
CA PRO A 474 21.48 -15.76 11.84
C PRO A 474 21.29 -15.79 13.36
N MET A 475 20.43 -16.68 13.84
CA MET A 475 20.59 -17.14 15.21
C MET A 475 21.83 -18.04 15.29
N SER A 476 22.63 -17.87 16.34
CA SER A 476 23.69 -18.81 16.66
C SER A 476 23.09 -20.21 16.76
N THR A 477 23.49 -21.10 15.84
CA THR A 477 23.22 -22.53 15.89
C THR A 477 23.83 -23.09 17.17
N GLY A 478 23.04 -23.23 18.22
CA GLY A 478 23.60 -23.64 19.50
C GLY A 478 22.56 -23.91 20.55
N SER A 479 21.72 -24.92 20.35
CA SER A 479 21.15 -25.70 21.47
C SER A 479 20.24 -26.83 20.99
N ASN A 480 20.66 -28.06 21.30
CA ASN A 480 19.78 -29.22 21.33
C ASN A 480 18.78 -29.01 22.49
N TYR A 481 17.53 -28.65 22.17
CA TYR A 481 16.46 -28.59 23.17
C TYR A 481 15.51 -29.77 23.01
N SER A 482 15.30 -30.49 24.11
CA SER A 482 14.37 -31.61 24.22
C SER A 482 12.93 -31.11 24.19
N ARG A 483 12.07 -31.71 23.36
CA ARG A 483 10.64 -31.40 23.16
C ARG A 483 9.78 -31.73 24.40
N PRO A 484 9.13 -30.76 25.06
CA PRO A 484 8.04 -31.03 25.99
C PRO A 484 6.70 -30.62 25.36
N THR A 485 5.80 -31.58 25.21
CA THR A 485 4.52 -31.48 24.48
C THR A 485 3.43 -30.61 25.17
N SER A 486 3.77 -29.79 26.18
CA SER A 486 2.79 -29.12 27.06
C SER A 486 3.16 -27.68 27.47
N MET A 487 3.98 -26.96 26.69
CA MET A 487 4.32 -25.56 27.01
C MET A 487 3.30 -24.54 26.50
N PHE A 488 2.72 -24.73 25.31
CA PHE A 488 1.87 -23.72 24.69
C PHE A 488 0.63 -23.36 25.53
N GLY A 489 -0.05 -24.36 26.11
CA GLY A 489 -1.20 -24.10 27.00
C GLY A 489 -0.86 -23.28 28.25
N LYS A 490 0.35 -23.46 28.81
CA LYS A 490 0.84 -22.64 29.94
C LYS A 490 1.20 -21.22 29.51
N MET A 491 1.62 -21.06 28.25
CA MET A 491 1.87 -19.73 27.68
C MET A 491 0.60 -18.90 27.49
N LEU A 492 -0.58 -19.52 27.38
CA LEU A 492 -1.87 -18.81 27.28
C LEU A 492 -2.51 -18.48 28.64
N GLU A 493 -1.81 -18.71 29.77
CA GLU A 493 -2.28 -18.29 31.09
C GLU A 493 -2.30 -16.76 31.22
N TYR A 494 -3.34 -16.20 31.85
CA TYR A 494 -3.48 -14.75 31.98
C TYR A 494 -2.42 -14.13 32.91
N VAL A 495 -1.70 -13.10 32.45
CA VAL A 495 -0.63 -12.44 33.23
C VAL A 495 -0.77 -10.91 33.40
N GLY A 496 -1.85 -10.29 32.90
CA GLY A 496 -2.06 -8.83 32.99
C GLY A 496 -2.81 -8.26 31.78
N SER A 497 -2.91 -6.94 31.63
CA SER A 497 -3.58 -6.27 30.49
C SER A 497 -2.63 -5.79 29.40
N ASP A 498 -1.37 -5.50 29.73
CA ASP A 498 -0.44 -4.81 28.81
C ASP A 498 0.65 -5.78 28.33
N GLN A 499 1.24 -5.53 27.15
CA GLN A 499 2.23 -6.45 26.61
C GLN A 499 3.57 -6.37 27.36
N SER A 500 4.13 -7.54 27.67
CA SER A 500 5.45 -7.71 28.25
C SER A 500 6.29 -8.68 27.42
N GLU A 501 7.57 -8.37 27.23
CA GLU A 501 8.46 -9.25 26.46
C GLU A 501 8.64 -10.61 27.17
N ILE A 502 8.60 -11.68 26.37
CA ILE A 502 8.87 -13.07 26.78
C ILE A 502 9.99 -13.66 25.92
N ASP A 503 10.56 -14.79 26.35
CA ASP A 503 11.65 -15.45 25.62
C ASP A 503 11.17 -15.96 24.26
N ALA A 504 11.63 -15.31 23.19
CA ALA A 504 11.29 -15.66 21.82
C ALA A 504 11.67 -17.10 21.45
N SER A 505 12.78 -17.63 21.98
CA SER A 505 13.23 -19.00 21.69
C SER A 505 12.31 -20.05 22.32
N VAL A 506 11.74 -19.76 23.49
CA VAL A 506 10.74 -20.61 24.15
C VAL A 506 9.45 -20.61 23.34
N VAL A 507 9.02 -19.45 22.86
CA VAL A 507 7.82 -19.31 22.02
C VAL A 507 7.99 -20.03 20.69
N ASP A 508 9.13 -19.81 20.04
CA ASP A 508 9.52 -20.46 18.79
C ASP A 508 9.43 -21.99 18.92
N GLN A 509 10.04 -22.56 19.95
CA GLN A 509 9.97 -24.00 20.21
C GLN A 509 8.54 -24.49 20.48
N ALA A 510 7.77 -23.73 21.26
CA ALA A 510 6.40 -24.09 21.60
C ALA A 510 5.49 -24.11 20.36
N LEU A 511 5.65 -23.14 19.45
CA LEU A 511 4.89 -23.08 18.21
C LEU A 511 5.34 -24.16 17.21
N HIS A 512 6.64 -24.39 17.03
CA HIS A 512 7.11 -25.48 16.16
C HIS A 512 6.73 -26.88 16.66
N ALA A 513 6.74 -27.11 17.98
CA ALA A 513 6.51 -28.43 18.55
C ALA A 513 5.04 -28.72 18.92
N GLY A 514 4.29 -27.70 19.34
CA GLY A 514 2.96 -27.87 19.93
C GLY A 514 1.81 -27.51 18.99
N THR A 515 1.93 -26.45 18.19
CA THR A 515 0.87 -25.97 17.30
C THR A 515 1.55 -25.44 16.04
N PRO A 516 1.84 -26.32 15.04
CA PRO A 516 2.76 -26.02 13.94
C PRO A 516 2.18 -25.02 12.95
N ILE A 517 2.13 -23.74 13.34
CA ILE A 517 1.63 -22.61 12.56
C ILE A 517 2.76 -21.77 11.95
N LEU A 518 4.00 -22.01 12.39
CA LEU A 518 5.22 -21.44 11.83
C LEU A 518 5.77 -22.35 10.72
N LEU A 519 6.30 -21.75 9.66
CA LEU A 519 7.03 -22.50 8.62
C LEU A 519 8.34 -23.10 9.17
N GLU A 520 8.87 -24.13 8.53
CA GLU A 520 10.07 -24.85 8.99
C GLU A 520 11.31 -23.95 9.16
N ASP A 521 11.45 -22.92 8.32
CA ASP A 521 12.52 -21.90 8.36
C ASP A 521 12.08 -20.57 8.98
N GLU A 522 10.82 -20.46 9.41
CA GLU A 522 10.32 -19.29 10.12
C GLU A 522 10.79 -19.33 11.58
N ARG A 523 11.28 -18.23 12.10
CA ARG A 523 11.78 -18.13 13.48
C ARG A 523 11.19 -16.94 14.19
N VAL A 524 10.76 -17.12 15.44
CA VAL A 524 10.33 -16.01 16.30
C VAL A 524 11.56 -15.27 16.83
N LEU A 525 11.59 -13.96 16.63
CA LEU A 525 12.72 -13.09 16.95
C LEU A 525 12.41 -12.17 18.14
N LEU A 526 11.18 -11.63 18.18
CA LEU A 526 10.64 -10.92 19.34
C LEU A 526 9.27 -11.49 19.68
N ALA A 527 8.97 -11.61 20.96
CA ALA A 527 7.69 -12.13 21.43
C ALA A 527 7.21 -11.33 22.63
N PHE A 528 5.95 -10.92 22.60
CA PHE A 528 5.32 -10.12 23.63
C PHE A 528 3.98 -10.73 24.02
N LYS A 529 3.61 -10.61 25.28
CA LYS A 529 2.38 -11.18 25.84
C LYS A 529 1.62 -10.16 26.70
N ALA A 530 0.34 -9.97 26.40
CA ALA A 530 -0.62 -9.20 27.19
C ALA A 530 -1.75 -10.14 27.62
N GLY A 531 -1.86 -10.43 28.91
CA GLY A 531 -2.91 -11.33 29.39
C GLY A 531 -2.75 -12.73 28.81
N ARG A 532 -3.65 -13.11 27.90
CA ARG A 532 -3.56 -14.37 27.14
C ARG A 532 -3.12 -14.17 25.69
N ASP A 533 -3.07 -12.92 25.25
CA ASP A 533 -2.80 -12.55 23.87
C ASP A 533 -1.31 -12.40 23.66
N MET A 534 -0.85 -12.63 22.43
CA MET A 534 0.56 -12.53 22.07
C MET A 534 0.75 -11.73 20.79
N SER A 535 1.86 -11.00 20.71
CA SER A 535 2.35 -10.39 19.48
C SER A 535 3.75 -10.92 19.19
N LEU A 536 3.92 -11.51 18.02
CA LEU A 536 5.10 -12.27 17.63
C LEU A 536 5.70 -11.64 16.37
N PHE A 537 6.99 -11.36 16.41
CA PHE A 537 7.74 -10.82 15.28
C PHE A 537 8.69 -11.92 14.81
N THR A 538 8.44 -12.43 13.62
CA THR A 538 9.26 -13.50 13.02
C THR A 538 10.21 -12.92 11.98
N ASN A 539 11.04 -13.75 11.35
CA ASN A 539 11.80 -13.33 10.17
C ASN A 539 10.93 -13.08 8.93
N LEU A 540 9.64 -13.48 8.91
CA LEU A 540 8.77 -13.40 7.73
C LEU A 540 7.53 -12.50 7.90
N ARG A 541 7.02 -12.36 9.13
CA ARG A 541 5.77 -11.64 9.41
C ARG A 541 5.67 -11.18 10.86
N ILE A 542 4.68 -10.34 11.11
CA ILE A 542 4.13 -10.12 12.44
C ILE A 542 2.89 -11.01 12.58
N MET A 543 2.79 -11.73 13.69
CA MET A 543 1.65 -12.58 14.00
C MET A 543 1.06 -12.17 15.36
N THR A 544 -0.24 -11.91 15.40
CA THR A 544 -0.97 -11.72 16.65
C THR A 544 -1.76 -12.97 16.99
N VAL A 545 -1.84 -13.28 18.27
CA VAL A 545 -2.63 -14.38 18.83
C VAL A 545 -3.59 -13.77 19.83
N ASP A 546 -4.88 -13.75 19.51
CA ASP A 546 -5.94 -13.24 20.38
C ASP A 546 -6.73 -14.43 20.96
N VAL A 547 -6.77 -14.53 22.28
CA VAL A 547 -7.55 -15.56 22.97
C VAL A 547 -8.88 -14.96 23.44
N GLN A 548 -9.95 -15.32 22.74
CA GLN A 548 -11.28 -14.77 22.92
C GLN A 548 -12.12 -15.55 23.98
N GLY A 549 -13.06 -14.82 24.59
CA GLY A 549 -14.09 -15.36 25.49
C GLY A 549 -13.59 -15.75 26.89
N LEU A 550 -14.53 -15.86 27.85
CA LEU A 550 -14.21 -16.14 29.26
C LEU A 550 -13.49 -17.49 29.47
N THR A 551 -13.75 -18.47 28.59
CA THR A 551 -13.15 -19.81 28.68
C THR A 551 -11.81 -19.93 27.93
N GLY A 552 -11.50 -18.98 27.03
CA GLY A 552 -10.25 -18.95 26.27
C GLY A 552 -10.07 -20.07 25.24
N HIS A 553 -11.18 -20.62 24.75
CA HIS A 553 -11.15 -21.72 23.80
C HIS A 553 -11.18 -21.27 22.33
N LYS A 554 -11.57 -20.02 22.05
CA LYS A 554 -11.52 -19.43 20.71
C LYS A 554 -10.21 -18.65 20.63
N VAL A 555 -9.33 -19.04 19.71
CA VAL A 555 -8.03 -18.40 19.47
C VAL A 555 -7.99 -17.94 18.03
N GLU A 556 -7.73 -16.67 17.81
CA GLU A 556 -7.53 -16.07 16.50
C GLU A 556 -6.04 -15.82 16.28
N TYR A 557 -5.50 -16.38 15.20
CA TYR A 557 -4.15 -16.12 14.73
C TYR A 557 -4.22 -15.19 13.52
N THR A 558 -3.71 -13.97 13.64
CA THR A 558 -3.65 -13.03 12.50
C THR A 558 -2.23 -12.87 12.03
N SER A 559 -1.99 -13.16 10.76
CA SER A 559 -0.68 -13.19 10.12
C SER A 559 -0.54 -12.03 9.14
N ILE A 560 0.40 -11.12 9.43
CA ILE A 560 0.66 -9.89 8.67
C ILE A 560 2.08 -9.94 8.10
N PRO A 561 2.26 -10.32 6.82
CA PRO A 561 3.54 -10.25 6.13
C PRO A 561 4.15 -8.84 6.15
N TYR A 562 5.48 -8.72 6.26
CA TYR A 562 6.15 -7.40 6.26
C TYR A 562 5.87 -6.58 5.00
N LYS A 563 5.75 -7.23 3.84
CA LYS A 563 5.38 -6.60 2.55
C LYS A 563 4.02 -5.91 2.57
N SER A 564 3.18 -6.19 3.56
CA SER A 564 1.85 -5.57 3.71
C SER A 564 1.88 -4.31 4.58
N ILE A 565 2.97 -4.05 5.29
CA ILE A 565 3.15 -2.85 6.11
C ILE A 565 3.66 -1.74 5.20
N ARG A 566 3.08 -0.55 5.34
CA ARG A 566 3.38 0.64 4.53
C ARG A 566 3.97 1.78 5.35
N ALA A 567 3.65 1.83 6.65
CA ALA A 567 4.26 2.72 7.62
C ALA A 567 4.13 2.13 9.03
N TRP A 568 4.87 2.69 9.98
CA TRP A 568 4.71 2.34 11.40
C TRP A 568 5.04 3.53 12.29
N SER A 569 4.64 3.46 13.54
CA SER A 569 5.10 4.41 14.56
C SER A 569 5.32 3.76 15.90
N VAL A 570 6.38 4.18 16.58
CA VAL A 570 6.65 3.85 17.98
C VAL A 570 6.43 5.07 18.86
N GLU A 571 5.83 4.90 20.04
CA GLU A 571 5.56 5.99 20.97
C GLU A 571 6.13 5.64 22.36
N THR A 572 6.87 6.59 22.94
CA THR A 572 7.37 6.49 24.33
C THR A 572 6.24 6.74 25.32
N ALA A 573 6.31 6.17 26.52
CA ALA A 573 5.33 6.45 27.57
C ALA A 573 5.32 7.92 28.05
N GLY A 574 4.15 8.36 28.52
CA GLY A 574 3.92 9.67 29.10
C GLY A 574 3.90 9.66 30.64
N HIS A 575 3.44 10.76 31.25
CA HIS A 575 3.37 10.89 32.71
C HIS A 575 2.15 10.21 33.36
N TRP A 576 1.05 10.10 32.59
CA TRP A 576 -0.23 9.55 33.04
C TRP A 576 -0.54 8.22 32.36
N ASP A 577 -0.28 8.15 31.04
CA ASP A 577 -0.26 6.91 30.29
C ASP A 577 1.16 6.36 30.34
N THR A 578 1.34 5.26 31.09
CA THR A 578 2.64 4.62 31.28
C THR A 578 2.96 3.62 30.20
N ASP A 579 2.18 3.50 29.12
CA ASP A 579 2.44 2.48 28.12
C ASP A 579 3.12 3.06 26.88
N THR A 580 3.97 2.24 26.30
CA THR A 580 4.58 2.49 24.99
C THR A 580 3.73 1.86 23.91
N LYS A 581 3.70 2.45 22.72
CA LYS A 581 2.77 1.99 21.66
C LYS A 581 3.51 1.71 20.37
N LEU A 582 3.15 0.62 19.70
CA LEU A 582 3.46 0.37 18.30
C LEU A 582 2.17 0.50 17.50
N ASN A 583 2.21 1.25 16.42
CA ASN A 583 1.13 1.30 15.45
C ASN A 583 1.70 0.85 14.11
N LEU A 584 1.05 -0.12 13.46
CA LEU A 584 1.38 -0.57 12.11
C LEU A 584 0.30 -0.07 11.16
N TYR A 585 0.70 0.51 10.04
CA TYR A 585 -0.22 0.96 9.00
C TYR A 585 -0.05 0.05 7.80
N THR A 586 -1.11 -0.66 7.43
CA THR A 586 -1.04 -1.71 6.38
C THR A 586 -1.61 -1.23 5.05
N LYS A 587 -1.40 -2.03 4.01
CA LYS A 587 -1.97 -1.84 2.67
C LYS A 587 -3.49 -2.04 2.62
N ASN A 588 -4.06 -2.80 3.56
CA ASN A 588 -5.51 -2.96 3.67
C ASN A 588 -6.13 -1.63 4.13
N ARG A 589 -7.15 -1.14 3.43
CA ARG A 589 -7.67 0.22 3.68
C ARG A 589 -8.75 0.32 4.77
N TRP A 590 -9.16 -0.80 5.38
CA TRP A 590 -10.29 -0.79 6.31
C TRP A 590 -10.10 -1.68 7.54
N HIS A 591 -10.13 -3.00 7.39
CA HIS A 591 -10.22 -3.94 8.52
C HIS A 591 -8.93 -3.99 9.36
N ILE A 592 -7.77 -3.95 8.71
CA ILE A 592 -6.46 -3.88 9.38
C ILE A 592 -5.67 -2.65 8.90
N ALA A 593 -6.36 -1.55 8.59
CA ALA A 593 -5.73 -0.30 8.17
C ALA A 593 -4.68 0.21 9.17
N LYS A 594 -4.97 -0.01 10.45
CA LYS A 594 -4.09 0.26 11.57
C LYS A 594 -4.16 -0.89 12.56
N VAL A 595 -3.01 -1.41 12.97
CA VAL A 595 -2.88 -2.42 14.03
C VAL A 595 -2.12 -1.80 15.18
N ASP A 596 -2.76 -1.79 16.35
CA ASP A 596 -2.26 -1.13 17.55
C ASP A 596 -1.80 -2.16 18.58
N MET A 597 -0.63 -1.94 19.18
CA MET A 597 -0.06 -2.77 20.22
C MET A 597 0.47 -1.88 21.35
N ASP A 598 -0.06 -2.07 22.55
CA ASP A 598 0.37 -1.36 23.75
C ASP A 598 1.28 -2.26 24.60
N PHE A 599 2.47 -1.76 24.94
CA PHE A 599 3.46 -2.46 25.76
C PHE A 599 3.71 -1.71 27.05
N ARG A 600 3.84 -2.49 28.12
CA ARG A 600 4.15 -1.98 29.45
C ARG A 600 5.51 -1.29 29.47
N THR A 601 5.58 -0.08 30.02
CA THR A 601 6.86 0.61 30.19
C THR A 601 7.90 -0.21 30.95
N GLY A 602 9.14 -0.13 30.48
CA GLY A 602 10.28 -0.84 31.06
C GLY A 602 10.28 -2.34 30.79
N ARG A 603 9.32 -2.85 29.99
CA ARG A 603 9.24 -4.25 29.55
C ARG A 603 9.35 -4.42 28.04
N CYS A 604 9.56 -3.33 27.32
CA CYS A 604 9.70 -3.29 25.87
C CYS A 604 10.79 -2.29 25.47
N ASP A 605 11.67 -2.70 24.55
CA ASP A 605 12.62 -1.80 23.90
C ASP A 605 12.03 -1.34 22.56
N ILE A 606 11.37 -0.18 22.57
CA ILE A 606 10.72 0.35 21.37
C ILE A 606 11.72 0.77 20.29
N ALA A 607 12.95 1.13 20.66
CA ALA A 607 13.99 1.47 19.69
C ALA A 607 14.45 0.21 18.95
N GLN A 608 14.57 -0.92 19.66
CA GLN A 608 14.85 -2.22 19.03
C GLN A 608 13.72 -2.63 18.06
N ILE A 609 12.44 -2.49 18.46
CA ILE A 609 11.31 -2.74 17.56
C ILE A 609 11.41 -1.84 16.31
N ASN A 610 11.70 -0.54 16.49
CA ASN A 610 11.81 0.36 15.35
C ASN A 610 12.95 -0.03 14.40
N ARG A 611 14.14 -0.33 14.91
CA ARG A 611 15.27 -0.78 14.08
C ARG A 611 14.94 -2.09 13.35
N PHE A 612 14.29 -3.02 14.04
CA PHE A 612 13.84 -4.28 13.47
C PHE A 612 12.86 -4.07 12.30
N LEU A 613 11.85 -3.22 12.48
CA LEU A 613 10.91 -2.87 11.41
C LEU A 613 11.58 -2.08 10.27
N SER A 614 12.49 -1.17 10.60
CA SER A 614 13.27 -0.41 9.61
C SER A 614 14.05 -1.35 8.71
N ALA A 615 14.74 -2.33 9.29
CA ALA A 615 15.50 -3.33 8.56
C ALA A 615 14.62 -4.17 7.62
N LEU A 616 13.52 -4.73 8.12
CA LEU A 616 12.69 -5.65 7.34
C LEU A 616 11.82 -4.94 6.30
N ILE A 617 11.37 -3.71 6.58
CA ILE A 617 10.46 -2.98 5.70
C ILE A 617 11.23 -2.11 4.72
N ILE A 618 12.37 -1.50 5.11
CA ILE A 618 13.14 -0.60 4.22
C ILE A 618 14.28 -1.34 3.52
N GLY A 619 15.03 -2.20 4.22
CA GLY A 619 16.20 -2.93 3.69
C GLY A 619 17.52 -2.14 3.67
N GLN A 620 18.65 -2.83 3.49
CA GLN A 620 19.96 -2.21 3.19
C GLN A 620 20.38 -2.48 1.72
N PRO A 621 21.17 -1.62 1.06
CA PRO A 621 21.83 -1.87 -0.23
C PRO A 621 22.84 -3.02 -0.17
N GLY A 622 23.38 -3.36 1.02
CA GLY A 622 24.43 -4.38 1.22
C GLY A 622 24.06 -5.57 2.11
N ASP A 623 22.78 -5.85 2.32
CA ASP A 623 22.23 -6.72 3.39
C ASP A 623 23.04 -8.00 3.71
N ARG A 624 23.90 -7.89 4.73
CA ARG A 624 24.32 -9.02 5.57
C ARG A 624 24.15 -8.63 7.04
N LYS A 625 23.01 -9.07 7.60
CA LYS A 625 22.70 -9.19 9.04
C LYS A 625 22.46 -7.86 9.75
N VAL A 626 21.20 -7.63 10.13
CA VAL A 626 20.83 -6.53 11.02
C VAL A 626 21.18 -6.93 12.45
N ASP A 627 22.18 -6.27 13.05
CA ASP A 627 22.45 -6.38 14.47
C ASP A 627 21.40 -5.56 15.25
N LEU A 628 20.59 -6.22 16.06
CA LEU A 628 19.57 -5.57 16.89
C LEU A 628 20.18 -4.87 18.12
N GLY A 629 21.49 -5.04 18.36
CA GLY A 629 22.23 -4.47 19.47
C GLY A 629 21.81 -5.05 20.83
N PHE A 630 22.39 -4.51 21.91
CA PHE A 630 21.97 -4.84 23.28
C PHE A 630 20.61 -4.24 23.60
N LYS A 631 19.76 -5.01 24.28
CA LYS A 631 18.43 -4.56 24.73
C LYS A 631 18.54 -3.39 25.72
N ASN A 632 17.79 -2.33 25.46
CA ASN A 632 17.66 -1.16 26.30
C ASN A 632 16.19 -0.89 26.65
N TYR A 633 15.70 -1.52 27.72
CA TYR A 633 14.32 -1.35 28.20
C TYR A 633 13.96 0.07 28.67
N ASN A 634 14.95 0.96 28.80
CA ASN A 634 14.69 2.35 29.14
C ASN A 634 14.26 3.19 27.92
N SER A 635 14.46 2.70 26.68
CA SER A 635 14.14 3.43 25.45
C SER A 635 12.66 3.81 25.33
N GLY A 636 11.77 3.09 26.02
CA GLY A 636 10.34 3.35 26.06
C GLY A 636 9.84 4.22 27.22
N SER A 637 10.64 4.39 28.27
CA SER A 637 10.18 5.02 29.53
C SER A 637 9.94 6.52 29.42
N ARG A 638 10.82 7.21 28.70
CA ARG A 638 10.78 8.62 28.33
C ARG A 638 11.94 8.87 27.39
N GLU A 639 11.82 9.85 26.49
CA GLU A 639 12.97 10.35 25.77
C GLU A 639 14.02 10.95 26.73
N ALA A 640 15.23 10.36 26.77
CA ALA A 640 16.25 10.78 27.74
C ALA A 640 16.89 12.11 27.35
N ASN A 641 17.11 12.34 26.06
CA ASN A 641 17.75 13.55 25.54
C ASN A 641 16.89 14.30 24.50
N PRO A 642 15.77 14.95 24.85
CA PRO A 642 14.89 15.60 23.86
C PRO A 642 15.65 16.48 22.87
N ILE A 643 15.29 16.40 21.58
CA ILE A 643 15.76 17.39 20.61
C ILE A 643 15.37 18.76 21.18
N LYS A 644 16.33 19.69 21.27
CA LYS A 644 16.13 21.00 21.91
C LYS A 644 15.11 21.81 21.12
N ALA A 645 13.84 21.59 21.43
CA ALA A 645 12.75 22.32 20.84
C ALA A 645 12.50 23.59 21.65
N SER A 646 12.81 24.77 21.09
CA SER A 646 12.43 26.03 21.74
C SER A 646 10.91 26.15 21.82
N SER A 647 10.34 26.24 23.03
CA SER A 647 8.91 26.44 23.27
C SER A 647 8.42 27.87 22.97
N PHE A 648 9.32 28.78 22.59
CA PHE A 648 9.05 30.18 22.24
C PHE A 648 8.67 30.37 20.76
N GLY A 649 7.83 29.49 20.22
CA GLY A 649 7.21 29.70 18.91
C GLY A 649 6.07 30.70 19.02
N ILE A 650 6.23 31.89 18.43
CA ILE A 650 5.08 32.75 18.09
C ILE A 650 4.21 31.93 17.12
N LEU A 651 3.02 31.53 17.58
CA LEU A 651 1.92 30.90 16.84
C LEU A 651 2.26 30.46 15.40
N GLY A 652 2.62 29.18 15.24
CA GLY A 652 2.42 28.45 13.99
C GLY A 652 3.45 28.61 12.88
N ASN A 653 4.75 28.81 13.16
CA ASN A 653 5.78 28.69 12.11
C ASN A 653 6.74 27.51 12.36
N SER A 654 7.06 26.71 11.33
CA SER A 654 8.17 25.74 11.33
C SER A 654 9.52 26.43 11.06
N TRP A 655 10.68 25.77 11.20
CA TRP A 655 11.98 26.28 10.71
C TRP A 655 12.96 25.11 10.51
N GLU A 656 13.94 25.28 9.61
CA GLU A 656 15.01 24.28 9.41
C GLU A 656 15.93 24.24 10.64
N ILE A 657 16.23 23.04 11.12
CA ILE A 657 17.15 22.78 12.23
C ILE A 657 18.38 22.00 11.74
N ASP A 658 19.45 21.98 12.53
CA ASP A 658 20.70 21.34 12.13
C ASP A 658 20.51 19.82 11.94
N LYS A 659 20.65 19.38 10.68
CA LYS A 659 20.53 17.97 10.29
C LYS A 659 21.55 17.07 11.01
N VAL A 660 22.75 17.58 11.33
CA VAL A 660 23.80 16.80 12.00
C VAL A 660 23.43 16.57 13.47
N GLU A 661 22.86 17.58 14.14
CA GLU A 661 22.34 17.42 15.50
C GLU A 661 21.20 16.38 15.54
N VAL A 662 20.24 16.49 14.61
CA VAL A 662 19.12 15.56 14.48
C VAL A 662 19.60 14.15 14.17
N GLU A 663 20.55 14.00 13.24
CA GLU A 663 21.13 12.70 12.89
C GLU A 663 21.82 12.06 14.09
N ASN A 664 22.71 12.78 14.77
CA ASN A 664 23.40 12.26 15.96
C ASN A 664 22.42 11.83 17.05
N LYS A 665 21.34 12.59 17.24
CA LYS A 665 20.27 12.25 18.18
C LYS A 665 19.55 10.97 17.77
N LEU A 666 19.07 10.87 16.53
CA LEU A 666 18.35 9.70 16.02
C LEU A 666 19.26 8.48 15.81
N ARG A 667 20.58 8.62 15.89
CA ARG A 667 21.55 7.51 15.98
C ARG A 667 21.80 7.05 17.41
N THR A 668 21.46 7.84 18.43
CA THR A 668 21.85 7.55 19.82
C THR A 668 20.65 7.19 20.70
N ASP A 669 19.64 8.05 20.77
CA ASP A 669 18.51 7.87 21.67
C ASP A 669 17.27 8.64 21.17
N PRO A 670 16.13 8.00 20.86
CA PRO A 670 16.09 6.61 20.48
C PRO A 670 16.90 6.42 19.20
N CYS A 671 17.67 5.33 19.13
CA CYS A 671 18.38 5.02 17.90
C CYS A 671 17.40 4.44 16.87
N LEU A 672 16.94 5.29 15.96
CA LEU A 672 15.93 4.97 14.95
C LEU A 672 16.52 4.77 13.56
N LEU A 673 17.64 5.43 13.24
CA LEU A 673 18.26 5.37 11.92
C LEU A 673 18.96 4.04 11.68
N LEU A 674 18.89 3.54 10.45
CA LEU A 674 19.79 2.47 9.98
C LEU A 674 21.21 3.03 9.84
N ASP A 675 22.22 2.14 9.84
CA ASP A 675 23.64 2.53 9.82
C ASP A 675 23.96 3.48 8.66
N GLU A 676 23.46 3.18 7.47
CA GLU A 676 23.67 3.96 6.23
C GLU A 676 22.60 5.06 5.99
N GLU A 677 21.57 5.13 6.83
CA GLU A 677 20.52 6.12 6.69
C GLU A 677 21.04 7.49 7.15
N LYS A 678 20.96 8.50 6.28
CA LYS A 678 21.45 9.87 6.54
C LYS A 678 20.29 10.85 6.60
N VAL A 679 20.37 11.85 7.47
CA VAL A 679 19.41 12.96 7.50
C VAL A 679 19.78 13.97 6.41
N LEU A 680 18.85 14.21 5.49
CA LEU A 680 19.00 15.17 4.40
C LEU A 680 18.63 16.58 4.88
N LYS A 681 17.45 16.70 5.51
CA LYS A 681 16.91 17.93 6.10
C LYS A 681 16.03 17.62 7.31
N ALA A 682 15.90 18.57 8.22
CA ALA A 682 15.00 18.46 9.36
C ALA A 682 14.35 19.81 9.65
N PHE A 683 13.06 19.79 9.97
CA PHE A 683 12.28 20.99 10.24
C PHE A 683 11.50 20.83 11.53
N GLN A 684 11.51 21.85 12.37
CA GLN A 684 10.77 21.87 13.62
C GLN A 684 9.55 22.78 13.50
N SER A 685 8.37 22.30 13.88
CA SER A 685 7.13 23.06 14.01
C SER A 685 6.61 23.02 15.44
N GLY A 686 6.81 24.10 16.20
CA GLY A 686 6.50 24.09 17.63
C GLY A 686 7.34 23.04 18.37
N ARG A 687 6.72 21.93 18.80
CA ARG A 687 7.41 20.79 19.45
C ARG A 687 7.59 19.58 18.53
N ASP A 688 6.99 19.61 17.36
CA ASP A 688 7.01 18.49 16.42
C ASP A 688 8.17 18.71 15.44
N ILE A 689 8.77 17.62 14.97
CA ILE A 689 9.93 17.66 14.08
C ILE A 689 9.71 16.69 12.92
N ASP A 690 9.91 17.19 11.72
CA ASP A 690 9.85 16.43 10.49
C ASP A 690 11.27 16.21 9.97
N VAL A 691 11.67 14.94 9.87
CA VAL A 691 13.03 14.54 9.47
C VAL A 691 12.97 13.82 8.13
N TYR A 692 13.65 14.38 7.13
CA TYR A 692 13.78 13.81 5.80
C TYR A 692 15.10 13.06 5.72
N THR A 693 15.06 11.74 5.61
CA THR A 693 16.26 10.92 5.40
C THR A 693 16.38 10.52 3.95
N ASN A 694 17.50 9.90 3.56
CA ASN A 694 17.60 9.26 2.26
C ASN A 694 16.68 8.04 2.10
N ARG A 695 16.03 7.50 3.15
CA ARG A 695 15.20 6.28 3.07
C ARG A 695 13.71 6.48 3.35
N ARG A 696 13.39 7.41 4.23
CA ARG A 696 12.04 7.67 4.72
C ARG A 696 11.90 9.08 5.27
N MET A 697 10.66 9.46 5.51
CA MET A 697 10.34 10.51 6.45
C MET A 697 10.21 9.94 7.87
N ILE A 698 10.69 10.65 8.87
CA ILE A 698 10.39 10.40 10.28
C ILE A 698 9.69 11.63 10.85
N VAL A 699 8.42 11.47 11.24
CA VAL A 699 7.65 12.49 11.96
C VAL A 699 7.81 12.24 13.46
N VAL A 700 8.34 13.22 14.17
CA VAL A 700 8.52 13.24 15.62
C VAL A 700 7.43 14.14 16.21
N ASP A 701 6.43 13.55 16.83
CA ASP A 701 5.24 14.23 17.35
C ASP A 701 5.26 14.21 18.88
N THR A 702 5.40 15.38 19.49
CA THR A 702 5.54 15.52 20.95
C THR A 702 4.15 15.70 21.59
N LYS A 703 3.67 14.64 22.27
CA LYS A 703 2.31 14.54 22.83
C LYS A 703 2.12 15.16 24.22
N GLY A 704 0.89 15.64 24.46
CA GLY A 704 0.36 16.08 25.76
C GLY A 704 0.74 17.51 26.18
N LEU A 705 0.04 18.06 27.18
CA LEU A 705 0.29 19.41 27.73
C LEU A 705 1.72 19.57 28.30
N THR A 706 2.33 18.48 28.78
CA THR A 706 3.69 18.47 29.36
C THR A 706 4.79 18.09 28.35
N GLY A 707 4.43 17.57 27.16
CA GLY A 707 5.38 17.21 26.10
C GLY A 707 6.32 16.06 26.44
N LYS A 708 5.87 15.07 27.21
CA LYS A 708 6.72 14.00 27.76
C LYS A 708 6.60 12.64 27.06
N SER A 709 5.57 12.45 26.22
CA SER A 709 5.50 11.33 25.28
C SER A 709 5.89 11.84 23.90
N VAL A 710 6.68 11.06 23.16
CA VAL A 710 7.07 11.35 21.79
C VAL A 710 6.75 10.16 20.91
N LYS A 711 6.02 10.43 19.83
CA LYS A 711 5.66 9.46 18.80
C LYS A 711 6.55 9.66 17.58
N TYR A 712 7.24 8.60 17.17
CA TYR A 712 8.09 8.56 15.98
C TYR A 712 7.40 7.76 14.88
N LYS A 713 6.89 8.42 13.86
CA LYS A 713 6.21 7.78 12.72
C LYS A 713 7.16 7.72 11.51
N SER A 714 7.43 6.51 11.04
CA SER A 714 8.26 6.23 9.87
C SER A 714 7.42 6.06 8.61
N LEU A 715 7.73 6.81 7.57
CA LEU A 715 7.06 6.80 6.26
C LEU A 715 8.08 6.55 5.13
N PRO A 716 8.28 5.30 4.68
CA PRO A 716 9.25 4.96 3.64
C PRO A 716 8.96 5.60 2.27
N TRP A 717 10.01 6.11 1.60
CA TRP A 717 9.85 6.78 0.30
C TRP A 717 9.26 5.90 -0.80
N LYS A 718 9.61 4.61 -0.81
CA LYS A 718 9.09 3.62 -1.77
C LYS A 718 7.57 3.38 -1.72
N TYR A 719 6.87 3.97 -0.76
CA TYR A 719 5.42 3.93 -0.66
C TYR A 719 4.76 5.30 -0.88
N VAL A 720 5.53 6.31 -1.30
CA VAL A 720 5.01 7.59 -1.78
C VAL A 720 4.58 7.44 -3.22
N GLU A 721 3.33 7.78 -3.49
CA GLU A 721 2.67 7.63 -4.80
C GLU A 721 2.42 8.98 -5.49
N GLY A 722 2.83 10.08 -4.84
CA GLY A 722 2.71 11.42 -5.37
C GLY A 722 3.01 12.47 -4.32
N PHE A 723 3.13 13.73 -4.73
CA PHE A 723 3.36 14.83 -3.80
C PHE A 723 2.85 16.16 -4.36
N GLU A 724 2.61 17.12 -3.47
CA GLU A 724 2.19 18.47 -3.80
C GLU A 724 2.87 19.46 -2.85
N PHE A 725 3.16 20.66 -3.36
CA PHE A 725 3.60 21.76 -2.51
C PHE A 725 3.00 23.10 -2.95
N GLU A 726 2.71 23.94 -1.97
CA GLU A 726 2.17 25.29 -2.15
C GLU A 726 3.18 26.33 -1.67
N THR A 727 3.38 27.38 -2.46
CA THR A 727 4.25 28.51 -2.11
C THR A 727 3.53 29.51 -1.22
N ALA A 728 4.26 30.11 -0.26
CA ALA A 728 3.74 31.18 0.60
C ALA A 728 3.16 32.39 -0.15
N GLY A 729 2.11 33.00 0.41
CA GLY A 729 1.49 34.22 -0.09
C GLY A 729 2.11 35.51 0.47
N PRO A 730 1.92 36.67 -0.19
CA PRO A 730 2.67 37.89 0.17
C PRO A 730 2.08 38.75 1.31
N LEU A 731 0.88 38.47 1.86
CA LEU A 731 0.20 39.40 2.79
C LEU A 731 -0.42 38.78 4.05
N ILE A 732 -1.21 37.69 3.96
CA ILE A 732 -2.00 37.16 5.09
C ILE A 732 -1.68 35.69 5.39
N ASP A 733 -1.50 34.87 4.35
CA ASP A 733 -1.10 33.47 4.46
C ASP A 733 0.38 33.35 4.06
N ARG A 734 1.27 33.22 5.05
CA ARG A 734 2.73 33.28 4.88
C ARG A 734 3.38 31.89 4.77
N ASP A 735 2.56 30.86 4.67
CA ASP A 735 3.01 29.49 4.87
C ASP A 735 3.16 28.77 3.53
N ALA A 736 4.28 28.10 3.35
CA ALA A 736 4.39 27.05 2.33
C ALA A 736 3.74 25.79 2.89
N GLU A 737 3.10 24.98 2.05
CA GLU A 737 2.52 23.71 2.49
C GLU A 737 3.05 22.59 1.64
N MET A 738 3.09 21.39 2.20
CA MET A 738 3.56 20.20 1.50
C MET A 738 2.68 19.00 1.83
N TYR A 739 2.47 18.17 0.83
CA TYR A 739 1.56 17.05 0.90
C TYR A 739 2.23 15.86 0.24
N LEU A 740 2.34 14.77 0.98
CA LEU A 740 2.77 13.49 0.44
C LEU A 740 1.56 12.57 0.37
N TYR A 741 1.44 11.86 -0.75
CA TYR A 741 0.36 10.92 -0.99
C TYR A 741 0.91 9.50 -0.78
N TYR A 742 0.43 8.84 0.27
CA TYR A 742 0.79 7.45 0.59
C TYR A 742 -0.41 6.53 0.39
N GLN A 743 -0.16 5.26 0.03
CA GLN A 743 -1.19 4.22 0.03
C GLN A 743 -1.52 3.75 1.46
N LEU A 744 -2.07 4.65 2.28
CA LEU A 744 -2.42 4.41 3.69
C LEU A 744 -3.86 4.81 3.98
N SER A 745 -4.42 4.23 5.03
CA SER A 745 -5.73 4.60 5.57
C SER A 745 -5.60 4.81 7.07
N ASP A 746 -6.09 5.94 7.58
CA ASP A 746 -6.19 6.18 9.02
C ASP A 746 -7.66 6.07 9.38
N VAL A 747 -8.01 5.16 10.27
CA VAL A 747 -9.38 5.07 10.78
C VAL A 747 -9.54 6.17 11.81
N GLN A 748 -9.71 7.41 11.34
CA GLN A 748 -10.09 8.52 12.19
C GLN A 748 -11.61 8.52 12.30
N PHE A 749 -12.09 8.22 13.51
CA PHE A 749 -13.49 8.26 13.97
C PHE A 749 -14.28 6.93 13.90
N ILE A 750 -14.77 6.50 15.07
CA ILE A 750 -15.57 5.27 15.28
C ILE A 750 -17.09 5.56 15.20
N GLY A 751 -17.51 6.83 15.18
CA GLY A 751 -18.93 7.20 15.13
C GLY A 751 -19.53 7.13 13.71
N PRO A 752 -20.84 6.84 13.58
CA PRO A 752 -21.53 6.80 12.29
C PRO A 752 -21.82 8.19 11.69
N PRO A 753 -21.70 8.37 10.36
CA PRO A 753 -21.12 7.39 9.44
C PRO A 753 -19.60 7.30 9.67
N ARG A 754 -19.09 6.07 9.82
CA ARG A 754 -17.64 5.82 9.71
C ARG A 754 -17.22 6.46 8.37
N SER A 755 -16.17 7.26 8.36
CA SER A 755 -15.50 7.63 7.13
C SER A 755 -14.05 7.29 7.33
N VAL A 756 -13.49 6.45 6.46
CA VAL A 756 -12.03 6.36 6.37
C VAL A 756 -11.62 7.60 5.60
N THR A 757 -11.25 8.64 6.35
CA THR A 757 -10.79 9.87 5.73
C THR A 757 -9.47 9.57 5.05
N TYR A 758 -9.29 10.08 3.82
CA TYR A 758 -8.07 10.01 3.03
C TYR A 758 -6.84 10.18 3.92
N LEU A 759 -5.90 9.22 3.95
CA LEU A 759 -4.60 9.49 4.57
C LEU A 759 -3.72 10.21 3.54
N ARG A 760 -4.10 11.46 3.24
CA ARG A 760 -3.15 12.49 2.84
C ARG A 760 -2.36 12.78 4.12
N THR A 761 -1.07 12.46 4.19
CA THR A 761 -0.26 13.08 5.24
C THR A 761 -0.18 14.56 4.86
N LYS A 762 -1.03 15.39 5.47
CA LYS A 762 -0.86 16.84 5.42
C LYS A 762 0.35 17.15 6.30
N GLN A 763 1.39 17.69 5.69
CA GLN A 763 2.53 18.18 6.42
C GLN A 763 2.61 19.69 6.22
N SER A 764 2.14 20.42 7.22
CA SER A 764 2.21 21.88 7.19
C SER A 764 3.65 22.32 7.49
N LEU A 765 4.44 22.58 6.44
CA LEU A 765 5.74 23.23 6.57
C LEU A 765 5.55 24.76 6.71
N LEU A 766 4.99 25.18 7.84
CA LEU A 766 4.51 26.55 8.06
C LEU A 766 5.64 27.60 8.09
N VAL A 767 6.26 28.05 6.98
CA VAL A 767 7.37 29.03 7.14
C VAL A 767 7.61 30.04 6.04
N LYS A 768 7.77 31.28 6.51
CA LYS A 768 8.48 32.39 5.88
C LYS A 768 10.01 32.18 6.00
N ASN A 769 10.66 31.71 4.92
CA ASN A 769 12.14 31.61 4.67
C ASN A 769 12.62 30.20 4.24
N ILE A 770 11.72 29.24 4.04
CA ILE A 770 12.10 27.94 3.44
C ILE A 770 12.03 28.04 1.92
N ASN A 771 13.06 27.55 1.24
CA ASN A 771 13.01 27.31 -0.19
C ASN A 771 12.25 26.00 -0.46
N ILE A 772 10.92 26.10 -0.64
CA ILE A 772 10.06 24.92 -0.86
C ILE A 772 10.49 24.10 -2.09
N TYR A 773 11.15 24.72 -3.06
CA TYR A 773 11.64 24.03 -4.26
C TYR A 773 12.84 23.11 -3.97
N GLU A 774 13.66 23.40 -2.96
CA GLU A 774 14.72 22.47 -2.53
C GLU A 774 14.13 21.19 -1.94
N ILE A 775 13.08 21.32 -1.14
CA ILE A 775 12.37 20.17 -0.58
C ILE A 775 11.67 19.41 -1.71
N GLY A 776 11.03 20.12 -2.63
CA GLY A 776 10.46 19.55 -3.85
C GLY A 776 11.48 18.73 -4.65
N ALA A 777 12.72 19.22 -4.79
CA ALA A 777 13.80 18.51 -5.50
C ALA A 777 14.20 17.20 -4.80
N ILE A 778 14.13 17.13 -3.46
CA ILE A 778 14.35 15.87 -2.72
C ILE A 778 13.33 14.82 -3.14
N PHE A 779 12.04 15.15 -3.20
CA PHE A 779 11.03 14.17 -3.65
C PHE A 779 11.13 13.85 -5.13
N VAL A 780 11.43 14.84 -5.97
CA VAL A 780 11.70 14.57 -7.39
C VAL A 780 12.81 13.52 -7.51
N GLY A 781 13.93 13.68 -6.81
CA GLY A 781 15.03 12.71 -6.84
C GLY A 781 14.65 11.35 -6.26
N LEU A 782 14.09 11.32 -5.05
CA LEU A 782 13.84 10.07 -4.32
C LEU A 782 12.59 9.31 -4.79
N VAL A 783 11.53 10.02 -5.20
CA VAL A 783 10.24 9.41 -5.57
C VAL A 783 10.14 9.18 -7.08
N LEU A 784 10.63 10.10 -7.92
CA LEU A 784 10.49 9.97 -9.39
C LEU A 784 11.70 9.28 -10.05
N PHE A 785 12.91 9.54 -9.55
CA PHE A 785 14.16 9.08 -10.18
C PHE A 785 14.86 7.93 -9.42
N ASN A 786 14.34 7.51 -8.27
CA ASN A 786 14.80 6.33 -7.53
C ASN A 786 13.64 5.43 -7.04
N PRO A 787 12.70 5.03 -7.91
CA PRO A 787 11.48 4.33 -7.49
C PRO A 787 11.74 2.94 -6.89
N ASP A 788 12.78 2.24 -7.36
CA ASP A 788 13.07 0.85 -6.97
C ASP A 788 13.98 0.72 -5.76
N ASN A 789 14.36 1.84 -5.12
CA ASN A 789 15.24 1.84 -3.95
C ASN A 789 16.62 1.18 -4.16
N GLU A 790 17.03 0.87 -5.40
CA GLU A 790 18.26 0.13 -5.71
C GLU A 790 19.54 0.95 -5.49
N LYS A 791 19.45 2.28 -5.59
CA LYS A 791 20.61 3.18 -5.52
C LYS A 791 20.49 4.13 -4.35
N TYR A 792 20.89 3.67 -3.17
CA TYR A 792 21.13 4.54 -2.01
C TYR A 792 22.61 4.69 -1.66
N GLU A 793 23.49 4.07 -2.45
CA GLU A 793 24.93 3.99 -2.16
C GLU A 793 25.70 5.29 -2.44
N ASP A 794 25.10 6.28 -3.10
CA ASP A 794 25.70 7.59 -3.32
C ASP A 794 24.87 8.67 -2.62
N ASP A 795 25.52 9.65 -1.97
CA ASP A 795 24.84 10.88 -1.57
C ASP A 795 24.17 11.42 -2.84
N PRO A 796 22.82 11.56 -2.88
CA PRO A 796 22.20 12.08 -4.08
C PRO A 796 22.84 13.45 -4.34
N GLU A 797 23.33 13.68 -5.56
CA GLU A 797 23.83 14.99 -5.98
C GLU A 797 22.68 15.99 -5.97
N PHE A 798 22.29 16.44 -4.78
CA PHE A 798 21.43 17.60 -4.64
C PHE A 798 22.31 18.81 -4.94
N PRO A 799 21.88 19.72 -5.83
CA PRO A 799 22.60 20.97 -6.03
C PRO A 799 22.65 21.73 -4.71
N MET A 800 23.80 21.63 -4.02
CA MET A 800 24.10 22.40 -2.82
C MET A 800 24.26 23.85 -3.25
N PHE A 801 23.30 24.72 -2.92
CA PHE A 801 23.51 26.15 -3.03
C PHE A 801 24.08 26.67 -1.71
N GLU A 802 25.30 27.20 -1.77
CA GLU A 802 25.81 28.12 -0.75
C GLU A 802 25.00 29.42 -0.82
N GLY A 803 23.83 29.43 -0.18
CA GLY A 803 23.03 30.62 -0.01
C GLY A 803 23.64 31.51 1.07
N GLN A 804 24.05 32.72 0.68
CA GLN A 804 24.45 33.81 1.58
C GLN A 804 23.44 33.94 2.74
N SER A 805 23.82 33.44 3.91
CA SER A 805 23.15 33.79 5.15
C SER A 805 23.49 35.25 5.46
N ASN A 806 22.55 36.16 5.19
CA ASN A 806 22.54 37.44 5.89
C ASN A 806 22.10 37.21 7.34
N ASN A 807 22.90 36.47 8.11
CA ASN A 807 22.85 36.45 9.55
C ASN A 807 23.84 37.52 10.05
N ALA A 808 23.36 38.76 10.09
CA ALA A 808 23.97 39.80 10.90
C ALA A 808 23.68 39.54 12.39
N TYR A 809 24.29 38.51 12.98
CA TYR A 809 24.48 38.41 14.43
C TYR A 809 25.81 37.69 14.74
N GLY A 810 26.82 38.49 15.04
CA GLY A 810 27.88 38.18 16.01
C GLY A 810 28.66 36.88 15.85
N ASN A 811 29.66 36.89 14.97
CA ASN A 811 30.77 35.95 14.99
C ASN A 811 31.68 36.21 16.20
N THR A 812 31.95 35.19 17.02
CA THR A 812 33.26 35.04 17.68
C THR A 812 33.73 33.61 17.46
N GLY A 813 34.80 33.49 16.68
CA GLY A 813 35.26 32.26 16.06
C GLY A 813 35.83 31.21 17.02
N ASN A 814 35.84 29.98 16.52
CA ASN A 814 37.00 29.11 16.66
C ASN A 814 37.04 28.16 15.46
N THR A 815 38.07 28.34 14.65
CA THR A 815 38.46 27.47 13.52
C THR A 815 39.05 26.17 14.05
N TYR A 816 38.55 25.02 13.61
CA TYR A 816 39.33 23.80 13.58
C TYR A 816 39.33 23.18 12.18
N ASP A 817 40.57 23.07 11.71
CA ASP A 817 41.08 22.57 10.45
C ASP A 817 40.77 21.08 10.28
N ASN A 818 40.33 20.71 9.09
CA ASN A 818 39.98 19.35 8.71
C ASN A 818 41.07 18.83 7.77
N SER A 819 42.01 18.03 8.30
CA SER A 819 42.86 17.22 7.43
C SER A 819 43.25 15.86 8.06
N ARG A 820 42.81 14.83 7.34
CA ARG A 820 43.46 13.52 7.13
C ARG A 820 43.69 12.61 8.34
N ASN A 821 43.14 11.39 8.28
CA ASN A 821 43.95 10.24 7.87
C ASN A 821 43.13 8.95 7.67
N ALA A 822 43.46 8.29 6.57
CA ALA A 822 43.12 6.90 6.27
C ALA A 822 43.81 5.95 7.25
N TYR A 823 43.12 4.86 7.61
CA TYR A 823 43.75 3.74 8.31
C TYR A 823 43.78 2.51 7.41
N SER A 824 45.01 2.09 7.10
CA SER A 824 45.35 0.79 6.54
C SER A 824 46.23 0.02 7.53
N ASN A 825 45.93 -1.29 7.62
CA ASN A 825 46.82 -2.43 7.87
C ASN A 825 47.25 -2.82 9.31
N ASN A 826 46.79 -4.01 9.70
CA ASN A 826 47.56 -5.21 10.07
C ASN A 826 48.93 -5.04 10.75
N ALA A 827 49.14 -5.69 11.89
CA ALA A 827 49.77 -7.02 11.97
C ALA A 827 50.05 -7.46 13.43
N ALA A 828 50.16 -8.77 13.60
CA ALA A 828 50.37 -9.57 14.82
C ALA A 828 51.68 -9.29 15.59
N TYR A 829 51.75 -9.75 16.86
CA TYR A 829 52.80 -10.66 17.37
C TYR A 829 52.47 -11.19 18.78
N GLU A 830 53.07 -12.35 19.08
CA GLU A 830 52.70 -13.37 20.07
C GLU A 830 53.33 -13.26 21.49
N THR A 831 52.66 -13.94 22.43
CA THR A 831 53.13 -14.76 23.59
C THR A 831 54.15 -14.28 24.63
N SER A 832 53.71 -14.31 25.90
CA SER A 832 54.30 -15.00 27.10
C SER A 832 53.41 -14.62 28.31
N GLY A 833 53.07 -15.42 29.33
CA GLY A 833 53.57 -16.67 29.86
C GLY A 833 54.08 -16.47 31.30
N SER A 834 53.21 -16.45 32.34
CA SER A 834 53.59 -16.78 33.73
C SER A 834 52.38 -16.92 34.68
N ALA A 835 52.50 -17.87 35.60
CA ALA A 835 51.47 -18.43 36.47
C ALA A 835 51.41 -17.83 37.88
N GLY A 836 50.24 -18.00 38.53
CA GLY A 836 50.06 -18.34 39.96
C GLY A 836 50.29 -17.27 41.04
N TYR A 837 49.27 -17.01 41.88
CA TYR A 837 49.27 -17.33 43.34
C TYR A 837 47.98 -16.86 44.05
N ASN A 838 47.37 -17.83 44.73
CA ASN A 838 46.46 -17.90 45.90
C ASN A 838 46.02 -16.66 46.74
N ALA A 839 44.71 -16.76 47.09
CA ALA A 839 44.10 -16.76 48.44
C ALA A 839 43.81 -15.47 49.24
N GLY A 840 42.61 -15.46 49.86
CA GLY A 840 42.32 -14.76 51.12
C GLY A 840 41.04 -13.92 51.13
N THR A 841 39.87 -14.48 51.45
CA THR A 841 39.16 -14.39 52.75
C THR A 841 37.94 -13.44 52.77
N ALA A 842 36.76 -14.08 52.83
CA ALA A 842 35.56 -13.82 53.65
C ALA A 842 35.30 -12.43 54.26
N ARG A 843 34.04 -11.96 54.12
CA ARG A 843 33.14 -11.76 55.27
C ARG A 843 31.67 -11.54 54.86
N SER A 844 30.83 -12.44 55.36
CA SER A 844 29.40 -12.29 55.61
C SER A 844 29.10 -11.12 56.54
N ASN A 845 27.92 -10.50 56.42
CA ASN A 845 27.03 -10.15 57.54
C ASN A 845 25.72 -9.50 57.05
N ALA A 846 24.63 -10.26 57.13
CA ALA A 846 23.31 -9.80 57.59
C ALA A 846 23.08 -10.51 58.95
N PRO A 847 22.32 -9.96 59.94
CA PRO A 847 20.85 -9.97 59.83
C PRO A 847 20.03 -8.92 60.66
N ALA A 848 18.82 -8.63 60.15
CA ALA A 848 17.50 -8.60 60.84
C ALA A 848 17.17 -7.50 61.91
N PRO A 849 15.97 -7.49 62.57
CA PRO A 849 14.71 -6.88 62.07
C PRO A 849 13.90 -6.09 63.14
N SER A 850 12.81 -5.40 62.76
CA SER A 850 11.65 -5.05 63.63
C SER A 850 10.50 -4.50 62.76
N ALA A 851 9.28 -5.05 62.63
CA ALA A 851 8.24 -5.54 63.55
C ALA A 851 7.25 -4.46 64.07
N ASN A 852 5.98 -4.64 63.66
CA ASN A 852 4.70 -4.32 64.30
C ASN A 852 4.11 -2.89 64.27
N SER A 853 2.94 -2.75 63.63
CA SER A 853 1.62 -2.79 64.32
C SER A 853 0.42 -2.65 63.34
N ALA A 854 -0.56 -3.55 63.47
CA ALA A 854 -1.85 -3.61 62.76
C ALA A 854 -2.98 -2.86 63.55
N PRO A 855 -4.30 -3.16 63.42
CA PRO A 855 -5.24 -3.20 62.27
C PRO A 855 -6.52 -2.34 62.52
N THR A 856 -7.44 -2.23 61.55
CA THR A 856 -8.94 -2.22 61.74
C THR A 856 -9.63 -2.11 60.35
N THR A 857 -10.21 -3.19 59.81
CA THR A 857 -11.65 -3.62 59.82
C THR A 857 -12.63 -2.75 59.00
N GLY A 858 -13.31 -3.37 58.02
CA GLY A 858 -14.53 -2.82 57.40
C GLY A 858 -15.05 -3.50 56.11
N TYR A 859 -15.61 -4.71 56.23
CA TYR A 859 -16.62 -5.31 55.30
C TYR A 859 -17.83 -4.33 55.16
N ARG A 860 -18.60 -4.15 54.06
CA ARG A 860 -19.36 -5.09 53.20
C ARG A 860 -20.13 -4.27 52.09
N PRO A 861 -20.52 -4.86 50.93
CA PRO A 861 -21.39 -4.27 49.87
C PRO A 861 -22.90 -4.61 50.12
N PRO A 862 -23.90 -4.52 49.19
CA PRO A 862 -24.00 -3.98 47.81
C PRO A 862 -25.28 -3.13 47.50
N SER A 863 -25.34 -2.51 46.31
CA SER A 863 -26.53 -2.43 45.41
C SER A 863 -26.11 -2.01 44.01
#